data_AF-A0A8C0LJK4-F1
#
_entry.id   AF-A0A8C0LJK4-F1
#
_cell.length_a   1.000
_cell.length_b   1.000
_cell.length_c   1.000
_cell.angle_alpha   90.00
_cell.angle_beta   90.00
_cell.angle_gamma   90.00
#
_symmetry.space_group_name_H-M   'P 1'
#
loop_
_entity.id
_entity.type
_entity.pdbx_description
1 polymer ?
#
loop_
_entity_poly.entity_id
_entity_poly.type
_entity_poly.pdbx_seq_one_letter_code
_entity_poly.pdbx_strand_id
1 'polypeptide(L)'
;MAARVLVIGSGGREHTLAWKLAQSRSCQTCVGSISISDHTALAQFCKDEKIEFVVVGPEAPLAAGIAGNLTSAGVRCFGPTAEAAQLESSKRFAKEFMDRHGIPTARWKAFTKPEEACSFIMSADFPALVVKASGLAAGKGVIVAKSTEEACKAVQEIMQDKAFGAAGETIVIEELLEGEEVSCLCFTDGRTVAPMPPAQDHKRLLEGDHGPNTGGMGAYCPAPQVSKDLFLKIKNTILQRTVDGMQQEGMPYTGVLYAGIMLTKEGPKVLEFNCRFGDPECQVILPLLKSDLYEVIQSTLDGLLCTSLPVWLDNRAAITVVMASKGYPGDYTKGVEITGFPEAQALGLEVFHAGTALKDGKVVTNGGRVLTVTAIQENLLLALEEAKKGLSAIKFEGAFYRKDIGYRAIAFFQQQPRGLTYKESGVDIAAGNMLVQKIKPLAKATSRPGCDVDLGGFAGLFDLKAAGFRDPLLACGTDGVGTKLKIAQQCDKHDTIGQDLVAMCVNDILAQGAEPLFFLDYFSCGKLDLDTTEAVVTGIARACRKAGCALLGGETAEMPDMYPPGEYDLAGFAVGAMERDQKLPHLERITEGDVVIGIASSGLHSNGFSLVRKIVAKSSLQYSSPAPDGCGDQTLGDLLLTPTRIYSHSLLPVLRSGHVKAFAHITGGGLLENIPRVLPQKFGVDLDAQSWRIPRIFSWLQQEGHLSEEEMARTFNCGVGAALVVSKDLTEQILKDIKQHKEEAWVIGKVVACPEGSPRVKVRHLIETMQINGSVLGNGTLKNHFSVQPKKARVAVLISGTGSNLQALIDSTREPSSCAHIVVVISNKAAVAGLDKAERAGIPTRVINHKLYKSRVEFDTAIDQVLEEYSTDIVCLAGFMRILSGPFVRKWDGKMLNIHPSLLPSFKGSNAHEQALEAGVTVTGCTVHFVAEDVDAGQIILQESVPVKRGDTVATLSERVKLAEHKIFPAALQLVASGAIRLGENGKIRWVTED
;
A
#
# COMPACT_ATOMS: atom_id res chain seq x y z
N MET A 1 -20.18 -17.32 -45.97
CA MET A 1 -20.18 -18.43 -44.99
C MET A 1 -18.87 -18.34 -44.24
N ALA A 2 -18.87 -18.51 -42.91
CA ALA A 2 -17.63 -18.46 -42.13
C ALA A 2 -16.64 -19.54 -42.62
N ALA A 3 -15.36 -19.20 -42.70
CA ALA A 3 -14.28 -20.12 -43.01
C ALA A 3 -14.24 -21.26 -42.00
N ARG A 4 -13.85 -22.47 -42.43
CA ARG A 4 -13.69 -23.61 -41.53
C ARG A 4 -12.21 -23.92 -41.35
N VAL A 5 -11.74 -24.02 -40.11
CA VAL A 5 -10.33 -24.31 -39.80
C VAL A 5 -10.23 -25.62 -39.01
N LEU A 6 -9.29 -26.47 -39.39
CA LEU A 6 -9.01 -27.74 -38.71
C LEU A 6 -7.74 -27.62 -37.88
N VAL A 7 -7.81 -27.90 -36.57
CA VAL A 7 -6.63 -27.96 -35.68
C VAL A 7 -6.25 -29.42 -35.45
N ILE A 8 -4.99 -29.77 -35.73
CA ILE A 8 -4.45 -31.13 -35.53
C ILE A 8 -3.78 -31.22 -34.16
N GLY A 9 -4.21 -32.19 -33.36
CA GLY A 9 -3.67 -32.53 -32.04
C GLY A 9 -4.78 -32.57 -30.98
N SER A 10 -4.40 -32.79 -29.72
CA SER A 10 -5.35 -33.12 -28.65
C SER A 10 -4.90 -32.69 -27.24
N GLY A 11 -3.97 -31.74 -27.15
CA GLY A 11 -3.43 -31.19 -25.91
C GLY A 11 -3.97 -29.79 -25.58
N GLY A 12 -3.41 -29.19 -24.53
CA GLY A 12 -3.81 -27.86 -24.07
C GLY A 12 -3.46 -26.76 -25.08
N ARG A 13 -2.35 -26.93 -25.81
CA ARG A 13 -1.99 -26.07 -26.94
C ARG A 13 -3.07 -26.06 -28.02
N GLU A 14 -3.56 -27.22 -28.43
CA GLU A 14 -4.57 -27.30 -29.49
C GLU A 14 -5.94 -26.75 -29.04
N HIS A 15 -6.29 -26.95 -27.77
CA HIS A 15 -7.46 -26.27 -27.20
C HIS A 15 -7.30 -24.75 -27.24
N THR A 16 -6.12 -24.22 -26.87
CA THR A 16 -5.86 -22.77 -26.91
C THR A 16 -5.93 -22.22 -28.34
N LEU A 17 -5.38 -22.92 -29.32
CA LEU A 17 -5.48 -22.56 -30.73
C LEU A 17 -6.95 -22.53 -31.19
N ALA A 18 -7.72 -23.58 -30.86
CA ALA A 18 -9.13 -23.66 -31.21
C ALA A 18 -9.96 -22.54 -30.55
N TRP A 19 -9.72 -22.27 -29.26
CA TRP A 19 -10.32 -21.18 -28.49
C TRP A 19 -10.00 -19.82 -29.12
N LYS A 20 -8.74 -19.58 -29.49
CA LYS A 20 -8.34 -18.29 -30.06
C LYS A 20 -8.89 -18.07 -31.46
N LEU A 21 -8.91 -19.10 -32.30
CA LEU A 21 -9.50 -19.05 -33.65
C LEU A 21 -11.02 -18.86 -33.60
N ALA A 22 -11.70 -19.44 -32.62
CA ALA A 22 -13.15 -19.31 -32.46
C ALA A 22 -13.60 -17.89 -32.06
N GLN A 23 -12.68 -17.00 -31.64
CA GLN A 23 -12.97 -15.59 -31.39
C GLN A 23 -13.09 -14.78 -32.69
N SER A 24 -12.57 -15.28 -33.82
CA SER A 24 -12.69 -14.63 -35.11
C SER A 24 -14.13 -14.64 -35.61
N ARG A 25 -14.64 -13.50 -36.07
CA ARG A 25 -15.96 -13.42 -36.73
C ARG A 25 -15.99 -14.13 -38.08
N SER A 26 -14.81 -14.41 -38.64
CA SER A 26 -14.62 -14.97 -39.97
C SER A 26 -14.49 -16.50 -39.96
N CYS A 27 -14.41 -17.14 -38.79
CA CYS A 27 -14.04 -18.55 -38.65
C CYS A 27 -15.02 -19.38 -37.80
N GLN A 28 -15.29 -20.61 -38.21
CA GLN A 28 -15.79 -21.71 -37.38
C GLN A 28 -14.70 -22.77 -37.25
N THR A 29 -14.28 -23.09 -36.03
CA THR A 29 -13.28 -24.13 -35.79
C THR A 29 -13.91 -25.52 -35.81
N CYS A 30 -13.34 -26.45 -36.56
CA CYS A 30 -13.72 -27.86 -36.57
C CYS A 30 -12.63 -28.68 -35.88
N VAL A 31 -13.01 -29.48 -34.86
CA VAL A 31 -12.13 -30.48 -34.24
C VAL A 31 -12.68 -31.85 -34.63
N GLY A 32 -11.97 -32.56 -35.51
CA GLY A 32 -12.44 -33.81 -36.11
C GLY A 32 -11.77 -35.05 -35.52
N SER A 33 -12.50 -36.17 -35.48
CA SER A 33 -12.03 -37.50 -35.06
C SER A 33 -11.35 -38.31 -36.18
N ILE A 34 -10.75 -37.62 -37.16
CA ILE A 34 -10.12 -38.26 -38.33
C ILE A 34 -8.70 -38.74 -38.02
N SER A 35 -8.27 -39.80 -38.71
CA SER A 35 -6.87 -40.25 -38.67
C SER A 35 -5.95 -39.15 -39.16
N ILE A 36 -5.00 -38.75 -38.32
CA ILE A 36 -4.02 -37.69 -38.60
C ILE A 36 -2.74 -38.21 -39.29
N SER A 37 -2.60 -39.53 -39.43
CA SER A 37 -1.45 -40.19 -40.08
C SER A 37 -1.70 -40.58 -41.54
N ASP A 38 -2.96 -40.70 -41.95
CA ASP A 38 -3.33 -40.91 -43.36
C ASP A 38 -3.58 -39.56 -44.03
N HIS A 39 -2.52 -38.97 -44.58
CA HIS A 39 -2.58 -37.65 -45.20
C HIS A 39 -3.49 -37.61 -46.44
N THR A 40 -3.70 -38.75 -47.12
CA THR A 40 -4.58 -38.80 -48.29
C THR A 40 -6.04 -38.70 -47.87
N ALA A 41 -6.45 -39.50 -46.87
CA ALA A 41 -7.78 -39.42 -46.29
C ALA A 41 -8.03 -38.04 -45.64
N LEU A 42 -7.03 -37.48 -44.97
CA LEU A 42 -7.11 -36.16 -44.36
C LEU A 42 -7.31 -35.05 -45.40
N ALA A 43 -6.58 -35.08 -46.52
CA ALA A 43 -6.76 -34.13 -47.61
C ALA A 43 -8.16 -34.22 -48.22
N GLN A 44 -8.67 -35.44 -48.40
CA GLN A 44 -10.02 -35.64 -48.93
C GLN A 44 -11.09 -35.09 -47.98
N PHE A 45 -10.97 -35.39 -46.69
CA PHE A 45 -11.84 -34.83 -45.65
C PHE A 45 -11.83 -33.30 -45.64
N CYS A 46 -10.65 -32.68 -45.77
CA CYS A 46 -10.55 -31.22 -45.82
C CYS A 46 -11.31 -30.62 -47.01
N LYS A 47 -11.30 -31.30 -48.17
CA LYS A 47 -12.04 -30.87 -49.35
C LYS A 47 -13.55 -31.03 -49.16
N ASP A 48 -13.97 -32.19 -48.63
CA ASP A 48 -15.38 -32.52 -48.41
C ASP A 48 -16.03 -31.56 -47.39
N GLU A 49 -15.32 -31.27 -46.30
CA GLU A 49 -15.78 -30.35 -45.25
C GLU A 49 -15.50 -28.87 -45.52
N LYS A 50 -14.88 -28.56 -46.68
CA LYS A 50 -14.50 -27.20 -47.11
C LYS A 50 -13.65 -26.47 -46.06
N ILE A 51 -12.65 -27.17 -45.52
CA ILE A 51 -11.65 -26.62 -44.63
C ILE A 51 -10.76 -25.65 -45.42
N GLU A 52 -10.64 -24.41 -44.95
CA GLU A 52 -9.86 -23.37 -45.60
C GLU A 52 -8.36 -23.57 -45.40
N PHE A 53 -7.96 -23.89 -44.17
CA PHE A 53 -6.60 -24.32 -43.85
C PHE A 53 -6.57 -25.22 -42.61
N VAL A 54 -5.50 -26.01 -42.54
CA VAL A 54 -5.17 -26.87 -41.39
C VAL A 54 -4.10 -26.20 -40.53
N VAL A 55 -4.22 -26.26 -39.21
CA VAL A 55 -3.23 -25.77 -38.23
C VAL A 55 -2.65 -26.97 -37.50
N VAL A 56 -1.34 -27.18 -37.60
CA VAL A 56 -0.68 -28.34 -36.98
C VAL A 56 -0.12 -27.97 -35.62
N GLY A 57 -0.65 -28.59 -34.56
CA GLY A 57 -0.20 -28.37 -33.20
C GLY A 57 1.05 -29.17 -32.81
N PRO A 58 1.06 -30.51 -32.93
CA PRO A 58 2.19 -31.34 -32.50
C PRO A 58 3.27 -31.50 -33.58
N GLU A 59 4.48 -31.84 -33.13
CA GLU A 59 5.66 -32.08 -33.97
C GLU A 59 5.54 -33.30 -34.90
N ALA A 60 5.03 -34.43 -34.39
CA ALA A 60 5.13 -35.70 -35.13
C ALA A 60 4.50 -35.66 -36.55
N PRO A 61 3.32 -35.03 -36.77
CA PRO A 61 2.79 -34.84 -38.12
C PRO A 61 3.66 -33.95 -39.03
N LEU A 62 4.33 -32.93 -38.48
CA LEU A 62 5.23 -32.05 -39.24
C LEU A 62 6.43 -32.82 -39.79
N ALA A 63 7.10 -33.60 -38.92
CA ALA A 63 8.20 -34.47 -39.32
C ALA A 63 7.77 -35.57 -40.31
N ALA A 64 6.51 -36.02 -40.22
CA ALA A 64 5.92 -36.97 -41.18
C ALA A 64 5.53 -36.33 -42.53
N GLY A 65 5.66 -35.01 -42.68
CA GLY A 65 5.44 -34.32 -43.95
C GLY A 65 3.98 -33.89 -44.22
N ILE A 66 3.14 -33.79 -43.19
CA ILE A 66 1.73 -33.39 -43.33
C ILE A 66 1.56 -32.11 -44.15
N ALA A 67 2.37 -31.08 -43.91
CA ALA A 67 2.23 -29.78 -44.57
C ALA A 67 2.50 -29.88 -46.09
N GLY A 68 3.56 -30.58 -46.47
CA GLY A 68 3.90 -30.80 -47.88
C GLY A 68 2.87 -31.68 -48.60
N ASN A 69 2.40 -32.74 -47.95
CA ASN A 69 1.40 -33.66 -48.52
C ASN A 69 0.04 -32.99 -48.72
N LEU A 70 -0.45 -32.24 -47.73
CA LEU A 70 -1.70 -31.49 -47.86
C LEU A 70 -1.61 -30.40 -48.93
N THR A 71 -0.52 -29.63 -48.93
CA THR A 71 -0.30 -28.56 -49.92
C THR A 71 -0.26 -29.12 -51.34
N SER A 72 0.42 -30.25 -51.55
CA SER A 72 0.47 -30.94 -52.85
C SER A 72 -0.91 -31.47 -53.29
N ALA A 73 -1.78 -31.78 -52.33
CA ALA A 73 -3.17 -32.17 -52.58
C ALA A 73 -4.13 -30.98 -52.75
N GLY A 74 -3.64 -29.74 -52.70
CA GLY A 74 -4.43 -28.50 -52.83
C GLY A 74 -5.13 -28.05 -51.54
N VAL A 75 -4.68 -28.51 -50.38
CA VAL A 75 -5.18 -28.10 -49.06
C VAL A 75 -4.12 -27.26 -48.35
N ARG A 76 -4.47 -26.04 -47.92
CA ARG A 76 -3.53 -25.14 -47.23
C ARG A 76 -3.23 -25.67 -45.83
N CYS A 77 -1.97 -25.63 -45.41
CA CYS A 77 -1.53 -26.13 -44.11
C CYS A 77 -0.54 -25.16 -43.45
N PHE A 78 -0.87 -24.70 -42.25
CA PHE A 78 -0.02 -23.87 -41.40
C PHE A 78 0.90 -24.74 -40.55
N GLY A 79 2.18 -24.70 -40.90
CA GLY A 79 3.27 -25.47 -40.30
C GLY A 79 4.37 -25.73 -41.35
N PRO A 80 5.61 -25.99 -40.93
CA PRO A 80 6.71 -26.20 -41.86
C PRO A 80 6.58 -27.54 -42.61
N THR A 81 7.25 -27.64 -43.76
CA THR A 81 7.43 -28.93 -44.45
C THR A 81 8.35 -29.86 -43.65
N ALA A 82 8.43 -31.15 -44.02
CA ALA A 82 9.33 -32.09 -43.34
C ALA A 82 10.81 -31.67 -43.45
N GLU A 83 11.21 -31.08 -44.58
CA GLU A 83 12.56 -30.55 -44.80
C GLU A 83 12.84 -29.38 -43.84
N ALA A 84 11.90 -28.43 -43.71
CA ALA A 84 12.03 -27.31 -42.79
C ALA A 84 11.94 -27.74 -41.31
N ALA A 85 11.15 -28.78 -41.01
CA ALA A 85 11.02 -29.38 -39.69
C ALA A 85 12.28 -30.15 -39.23
N GLN A 86 13.30 -30.29 -40.07
CA GLN A 86 14.61 -30.83 -39.66
C GLN A 86 15.26 -29.99 -38.56
N LEU A 87 14.91 -28.70 -38.42
CA LEU A 87 15.34 -27.85 -37.30
C LEU A 87 14.93 -28.42 -35.92
N GLU A 88 13.81 -29.14 -35.82
CA GLU A 88 13.40 -29.84 -34.58
C GLU A 88 13.75 -31.34 -34.63
N SER A 89 13.39 -32.00 -35.73
CA SER A 89 13.44 -33.46 -35.85
C SER A 89 14.86 -34.05 -35.94
N SER A 90 15.87 -33.22 -36.25
CA SER A 90 17.28 -33.60 -36.29
C SER A 90 18.15 -32.56 -35.60
N LYS A 91 18.53 -32.82 -34.34
CA LYS A 91 19.42 -31.90 -33.60
C LYS A 91 20.77 -31.74 -34.30
N ARG A 92 21.30 -32.78 -34.94
CA ARG A 92 22.52 -32.64 -35.76
C ARG A 92 22.32 -31.60 -36.86
N PHE A 93 21.22 -31.70 -37.63
CA PHE A 93 20.92 -30.74 -38.69
C PHE A 93 20.83 -29.31 -38.14
N ALA A 94 20.09 -29.11 -37.04
CA ALA A 94 19.91 -27.80 -36.44
C ALA A 94 21.25 -27.17 -36.02
N LYS A 95 22.17 -27.95 -35.45
CA LYS A 95 23.48 -27.46 -35.03
C LYS A 95 24.39 -27.13 -36.22
N GLU A 96 24.45 -28.01 -37.23
CA GLU A 96 25.19 -27.74 -38.47
C GLU A 96 24.63 -26.51 -39.21
N PHE A 97 23.32 -26.35 -39.23
CA PHE A 97 22.64 -25.19 -39.80
C PHE A 97 23.04 -23.90 -39.06
N MET A 98 23.02 -23.92 -37.73
CA MET A 98 23.43 -22.76 -36.93
C MET A 98 24.90 -22.38 -37.17
N ASP A 99 25.80 -23.36 -37.31
CA ASP A 99 27.20 -23.11 -37.64
C ASP A 99 27.36 -22.48 -39.03
N ARG A 100 26.66 -23.01 -40.06
CA ARG A 100 26.71 -22.48 -41.43
C ARG A 100 26.28 -21.03 -41.53
N HIS A 101 25.28 -20.64 -40.74
CA HIS A 101 24.70 -19.29 -40.78
C HIS A 101 25.20 -18.36 -39.67
N GLY A 102 26.11 -18.81 -38.80
CA GLY A 102 26.62 -18.00 -37.69
C GLY A 102 25.53 -17.61 -36.68
N ILE A 103 24.62 -18.54 -36.37
CA ILE A 103 23.60 -18.38 -35.33
C ILE A 103 24.22 -18.84 -34.00
N PRO A 104 24.23 -18.01 -32.94
CA PRO A 104 24.88 -18.37 -31.68
C PRO A 104 24.25 -19.61 -31.02
N THR A 105 25.06 -20.62 -30.73
CA THR A 105 24.66 -21.85 -30.01
C THR A 105 25.81 -22.37 -29.13
N ALA A 106 25.54 -23.39 -28.31
CA ALA A 106 26.55 -24.10 -27.54
C ALA A 106 27.58 -24.78 -28.45
N ARG A 107 28.87 -24.79 -28.06
CA ARG A 107 29.88 -25.60 -28.74
C ARG A 107 29.48 -27.06 -28.72
N TRP A 108 29.69 -27.80 -29.80
CA TRP A 108 29.11 -29.12 -29.94
C TRP A 108 29.87 -30.03 -30.90
N LYS A 109 29.57 -31.33 -30.86
CA LYS A 109 29.95 -32.31 -31.87
C LYS A 109 28.95 -33.48 -31.90
N ALA A 110 28.72 -34.07 -33.07
CA ALA A 110 27.86 -35.25 -33.22
C ALA A 110 28.67 -36.54 -33.36
N PHE A 111 28.08 -37.65 -32.89
CA PHE A 111 28.71 -38.97 -32.87
C PHE A 111 27.72 -40.07 -33.23
N THR A 112 28.23 -41.09 -33.92
CA THR A 112 27.54 -42.36 -34.22
C THR A 112 28.22 -43.56 -33.55
N LYS A 113 29.34 -43.35 -32.83
CA LYS A 113 30.02 -44.37 -32.03
C LYS A 113 30.18 -43.90 -30.59
N PRO A 114 29.82 -44.73 -29.58
CA PRO A 114 29.90 -44.35 -28.18
C PRO A 114 31.34 -44.12 -27.69
N GLU A 115 32.32 -44.87 -28.20
CA GLU A 115 33.73 -44.73 -27.81
C GLU A 115 34.31 -43.36 -28.19
N GLU A 116 34.03 -42.91 -29.41
CA GLU A 116 34.46 -41.59 -29.90
C GLU A 116 33.78 -40.45 -29.13
N ALA A 117 32.50 -40.64 -28.77
CA ALA A 117 31.74 -39.70 -27.96
C ALA A 117 32.31 -39.55 -26.54
N CYS A 118 32.62 -40.66 -25.86
CA CYS A 118 33.26 -40.64 -24.55
C CYS A 118 34.66 -40.02 -24.61
N SER A 119 35.45 -40.33 -25.64
CA SER A 119 36.77 -39.69 -25.83
C SER A 119 36.64 -38.18 -25.96
N PHE A 120 35.65 -37.68 -26.69
CA PHE A 120 35.40 -36.25 -26.83
C PHE A 120 35.04 -35.59 -25.50
N ILE A 121 34.14 -36.19 -24.72
CA ILE A 121 33.76 -35.70 -23.38
C ILE A 121 35.00 -35.58 -22.48
N MET A 122 35.88 -36.58 -22.49
CA MET A 122 37.08 -36.60 -21.64
C MET A 122 38.16 -35.61 -22.09
N SER A 123 38.23 -35.29 -23.38
CA SER A 123 39.30 -34.43 -23.95
C SER A 123 38.90 -32.98 -24.19
N ALA A 124 37.61 -32.63 -24.07
CA ALA A 124 37.13 -31.28 -24.35
C ALA A 124 37.69 -30.26 -23.35
N ASP A 125 38.06 -29.08 -23.84
CA ASP A 125 38.51 -27.92 -23.04
C ASP A 125 37.35 -27.11 -22.44
N PHE A 126 36.13 -27.63 -22.53
CA PHE A 126 34.89 -27.03 -22.04
C PHE A 126 33.96 -28.11 -21.46
N PRO A 127 32.95 -27.74 -20.66
CA PRO A 127 32.06 -28.72 -20.02
C PRO A 127 31.11 -29.36 -21.03
N ALA A 128 31.59 -30.35 -21.78
CA ALA A 128 30.84 -31.17 -22.74
C ALA A 128 29.92 -32.17 -22.00
N LEU A 129 28.94 -31.65 -21.26
CA LEU A 129 28.14 -32.39 -20.28
C LEU A 129 26.67 -32.55 -20.68
N VAL A 130 26.24 -31.99 -21.82
CA VAL A 130 24.86 -32.15 -22.30
C VAL A 130 24.86 -33.15 -23.45
N VAL A 131 24.19 -34.30 -23.24
CA VAL A 131 24.08 -35.39 -24.23
C VAL A 131 22.65 -35.44 -24.74
N LYS A 132 22.46 -35.25 -26.04
CA LYS A 132 21.15 -35.22 -26.69
C LYS A 132 21.04 -36.29 -27.78
N ALA A 133 19.96 -37.06 -27.77
CA ALA A 133 19.58 -37.89 -28.91
C ALA A 133 19.19 -37.00 -30.10
N SER A 134 19.71 -37.28 -31.30
CA SER A 134 19.50 -36.41 -32.46
C SER A 134 18.06 -36.46 -32.97
N GLY A 135 17.41 -37.62 -32.94
CA GLY A 135 16.03 -37.78 -33.38
C GLY A 135 14.97 -37.34 -32.36
N LEU A 136 13.71 -37.54 -32.73
CA LEU A 136 12.56 -37.23 -31.90
C LEU A 136 12.39 -38.23 -30.75
N ALA A 137 12.68 -37.76 -29.54
CA ALA A 137 12.58 -38.54 -28.29
C ALA A 137 11.51 -37.98 -27.33
N ALA A 138 10.49 -37.29 -27.85
CA ALA A 138 9.37 -36.71 -27.09
C ALA A 138 9.80 -35.89 -25.85
N GLY A 139 10.88 -35.11 -25.98
CA GLY A 139 11.42 -34.28 -24.90
C GLY A 139 12.19 -35.04 -23.80
N LYS A 140 12.33 -36.36 -23.89
CA LYS A 140 13.05 -37.21 -22.91
C LYS A 140 14.49 -37.55 -23.30
N GLY A 141 14.88 -37.31 -24.55
CA GLY A 141 16.21 -37.64 -25.08
C GLY A 141 17.29 -36.61 -24.81
N VAL A 142 17.20 -35.84 -23.72
CA VAL A 142 18.20 -34.84 -23.32
C VAL A 142 18.64 -35.14 -21.88
N ILE A 143 19.93 -35.40 -21.70
CA ILE A 143 20.54 -35.65 -20.39
C ILE A 143 21.55 -34.54 -20.13
N VAL A 144 21.38 -33.84 -19.01
CA VAL A 144 22.31 -32.81 -18.51
C VAL A 144 23.09 -33.42 -17.37
N ALA A 145 24.31 -33.87 -17.65
CA ALA A 145 25.17 -34.53 -16.69
C ALA A 145 25.87 -33.53 -15.76
N LYS A 146 26.20 -33.96 -14.55
CA LYS A 146 26.95 -33.17 -13.56
C LYS A 146 28.45 -33.45 -13.59
N SER A 147 28.87 -34.54 -14.24
CA SER A 147 30.27 -34.92 -14.41
C SER A 147 30.52 -35.60 -15.75
N THR A 148 31.79 -35.69 -16.13
CA THR A 148 32.23 -36.39 -17.34
C THR A 148 31.88 -37.87 -17.30
N GLU A 149 31.92 -38.51 -16.13
CA GLU A 149 31.49 -39.92 -15.95
C GLU A 149 30.00 -40.09 -16.20
N GLU A 150 29.16 -39.19 -15.66
CA GLU A 150 27.72 -39.22 -15.89
C GLU A 150 27.38 -38.95 -17.36
N ALA A 151 28.10 -38.05 -18.03
CA ALA A 151 27.94 -37.80 -19.45
C ALA A 151 28.33 -39.04 -20.29
N CYS A 152 29.43 -39.71 -19.98
CA CYS A 152 29.81 -40.95 -20.64
C CYS A 152 28.79 -42.07 -20.40
N LYS A 153 28.21 -42.15 -19.20
CA LYS A 153 27.13 -43.10 -18.91
C LYS A 153 25.88 -42.81 -19.75
N ALA A 154 25.50 -41.53 -19.87
CA ALA A 154 24.38 -41.10 -20.70
C ALA A 154 24.57 -41.48 -22.19
N VAL A 155 25.81 -41.39 -22.70
CA VAL A 155 26.15 -41.88 -24.06
C VAL A 155 25.85 -43.38 -24.19
N GLN A 156 26.25 -44.20 -23.23
CA GLN A 156 25.98 -45.65 -23.26
C GLN A 156 24.49 -45.96 -23.19
N GLU A 157 23.76 -45.31 -22.28
CA GLU A 157 22.31 -45.50 -22.13
C GLU A 157 21.55 -45.14 -23.42
N ILE A 158 21.96 -44.07 -24.11
CA ILE A 158 21.31 -43.66 -25.37
C ILE A 158 21.67 -44.61 -26.53
N MET A 159 22.96 -44.94 -26.70
CA MET A 159 23.46 -45.60 -27.91
C MET A 159 23.55 -47.14 -27.81
N GLN A 160 23.97 -47.68 -26.66
CA GLN A 160 24.10 -49.14 -26.45
C GLN A 160 22.80 -49.76 -25.98
N ASP A 161 22.18 -49.18 -24.96
CA ASP A 161 20.92 -49.71 -24.40
C ASP A 161 19.70 -49.36 -25.26
N LYS A 162 19.91 -48.57 -26.33
CA LYS A 162 18.90 -48.11 -27.28
C LYS A 162 17.65 -47.55 -26.58
N ALA A 163 17.86 -46.81 -25.48
CA ALA A 163 16.77 -46.29 -24.63
C ALA A 163 15.73 -45.46 -25.41
N PHE A 164 16.11 -44.91 -26.57
CA PHE A 164 15.24 -44.11 -27.44
C PHE A 164 15.09 -44.68 -28.86
N GLY A 165 15.42 -45.96 -29.06
CA GLY A 165 15.32 -46.62 -30.37
C GLY A 165 16.15 -45.91 -31.46
N ALA A 166 15.59 -45.79 -32.66
CA ALA A 166 16.26 -45.14 -33.81
C ALA A 166 16.61 -43.66 -33.56
N ALA A 167 15.92 -42.97 -32.64
CA ALA A 167 16.21 -41.58 -32.31
C ALA A 167 17.61 -41.39 -31.67
N GLY A 168 18.19 -42.46 -31.11
CA GLY A 168 19.50 -42.46 -30.44
C GLY A 168 20.68 -42.92 -31.32
N GLU A 169 20.50 -43.22 -32.60
CA GLU A 169 21.58 -43.68 -33.49
C GLU A 169 22.68 -42.65 -33.70
N THR A 170 22.31 -41.36 -33.65
CA THR A 170 23.23 -40.24 -33.59
C THR A 170 22.95 -39.44 -32.33
N ILE A 171 24.00 -39.06 -31.62
CA ILE A 171 23.91 -38.14 -30.48
C ILE A 171 24.66 -36.85 -30.77
N VAL A 172 24.21 -35.77 -30.13
CA VAL A 172 24.89 -34.48 -30.06
C VAL A 172 25.38 -34.31 -28.64
N ILE A 173 26.68 -34.07 -28.48
CA ILE A 173 27.28 -33.65 -27.21
C ILE A 173 27.57 -32.16 -27.32
N GLU A 174 27.10 -31.37 -26.36
CA GLU A 174 27.32 -29.94 -26.35
C GLU A 174 27.75 -29.39 -24.98
N GLU A 175 28.29 -28.19 -25.03
CA GLU A 175 28.65 -27.38 -23.88
C GLU A 175 27.45 -27.13 -22.97
N LEU A 176 27.65 -27.33 -21.66
CA LEU A 176 26.70 -26.92 -20.64
C LEU A 176 26.70 -25.38 -20.53
N LEU A 177 25.65 -24.75 -21.05
CA LEU A 177 25.46 -23.31 -20.91
C LEU A 177 24.81 -22.97 -19.57
N GLU A 178 25.27 -21.88 -18.96
CA GLU A 178 24.69 -21.33 -17.73
C GLU A 178 23.98 -20.00 -18.01
N GLY A 179 22.78 -19.84 -17.44
CA GLY A 179 21.97 -18.64 -17.62
C GLY A 179 20.50 -18.86 -17.29
N GLU A 180 19.68 -17.89 -17.71
CA GLU A 180 18.21 -18.00 -17.69
C GLU A 180 17.73 -18.57 -19.03
N GLU A 181 16.87 -19.60 -18.98
CA GLU A 181 16.20 -20.12 -20.17
C GLU A 181 14.97 -19.26 -20.50
N VAL A 182 14.82 -18.92 -21.78
CA VAL A 182 13.65 -18.22 -22.31
C VAL A 182 13.24 -18.80 -23.65
N SER A 183 11.94 -18.72 -23.92
CA SER A 183 11.32 -19.22 -25.14
C SER A 183 10.93 -18.04 -26.00
N CYS A 184 11.54 -17.96 -27.19
CA CYS A 184 11.31 -16.88 -28.15
C CYS A 184 10.70 -17.47 -29.41
N LEU A 185 9.46 -17.09 -29.70
CA LEU A 185 8.68 -17.59 -30.83
C LEU A 185 8.47 -16.48 -31.85
N CYS A 186 8.22 -16.86 -33.10
CA CYS A 186 7.68 -15.94 -34.11
C CYS A 186 6.71 -16.63 -35.06
N PHE A 187 5.79 -15.84 -35.61
CA PHE A 187 5.15 -16.18 -36.87
C PHE A 187 6.11 -15.82 -38.01
N THR A 188 6.17 -16.68 -39.02
CA THR A 188 6.92 -16.40 -40.25
C THR A 188 6.27 -17.02 -41.48
N ASP A 189 6.29 -16.26 -42.58
CA ASP A 189 5.79 -16.63 -43.90
C ASP A 189 6.92 -17.10 -44.85
N GLY A 190 8.09 -17.45 -44.28
CA GLY A 190 9.31 -17.77 -45.02
C GLY A 190 10.22 -16.56 -45.28
N ARG A 191 9.78 -15.34 -44.99
CA ARG A 191 10.58 -14.11 -45.18
C ARG A 191 10.43 -13.13 -44.02
N THR A 192 9.19 -12.77 -43.70
CA THR A 192 8.85 -11.87 -42.61
C THR A 192 8.95 -12.61 -41.28
N VAL A 193 9.55 -11.98 -40.26
CA VAL A 193 9.54 -12.48 -38.88
C VAL A 193 8.77 -11.54 -37.97
N ALA A 194 7.66 -12.04 -37.43
CA ALA A 194 6.85 -11.37 -36.43
C ALA A 194 7.03 -12.04 -35.05
N PRO A 195 7.93 -11.53 -34.19
CA PRO A 195 8.22 -12.17 -32.92
C PRO A 195 7.06 -12.01 -31.91
N MET A 196 6.86 -13.04 -31.12
CA MET A 196 5.93 -13.08 -29.99
C MET A 196 6.66 -12.62 -28.72
N PRO A 197 5.96 -12.08 -27.71
CA PRO A 197 6.57 -11.77 -26.43
C PRO A 197 7.23 -13.03 -25.84
N PRO A 198 8.43 -12.91 -25.26
CA PRO A 198 9.16 -14.08 -24.77
C PRO A 198 8.39 -14.72 -23.61
N ALA A 199 8.41 -16.04 -23.55
CA ALA A 199 7.80 -16.81 -22.47
C ALA A 199 8.88 -17.58 -21.70
N GLN A 200 8.53 -18.11 -20.53
CA GLN A 200 9.35 -19.09 -19.84
C GLN A 200 8.44 -20.16 -19.24
N ASP A 201 8.84 -21.41 -19.38
CA ASP A 201 8.18 -22.57 -18.80
C ASP A 201 8.88 -23.07 -17.53
N HIS A 202 8.20 -23.97 -16.83
CA HIS A 202 8.74 -24.69 -15.69
C HIS A 202 8.67 -26.20 -15.96
N LYS A 203 9.78 -26.79 -16.40
CA LYS A 203 9.84 -28.22 -16.75
C LYS A 203 9.80 -29.16 -15.54
N ARG A 204 10.29 -28.73 -14.39
CA ARG A 204 10.45 -29.56 -13.18
C ARG A 204 9.12 -29.79 -12.47
N LEU A 205 8.89 -31.04 -12.03
CA LEU A 205 7.63 -31.48 -11.42
C LEU A 205 7.31 -30.75 -10.11
N LEU A 206 8.30 -30.61 -9.23
CA LEU A 206 8.12 -30.10 -7.87
C LEU A 206 8.44 -28.60 -7.79
N GLU A 207 7.88 -27.95 -6.77
CA GLU A 207 8.18 -26.56 -6.41
C GLU A 207 9.68 -26.38 -6.11
N GLY A 208 10.20 -25.18 -6.35
CA GLY A 208 11.64 -24.89 -6.27
C GLY A 208 12.47 -25.49 -7.42
N ASP A 209 11.80 -25.84 -8.53
CA ASP A 209 12.41 -26.51 -9.69
C ASP A 209 13.09 -27.86 -9.33
N HIS A 210 12.48 -28.63 -8.43
CA HIS A 210 12.94 -29.96 -8.02
C HIS A 210 12.21 -31.12 -8.73
N GLY A 211 12.72 -32.34 -8.54
CA GLY A 211 12.11 -33.55 -9.10
C GLY A 211 12.44 -33.79 -10.58
N PRO A 212 11.80 -34.77 -11.23
CA PRO A 212 12.08 -35.11 -12.62
C PRO A 212 11.64 -34.00 -13.59
N ASN A 213 12.27 -33.98 -14.77
CA ASN A 213 11.76 -33.18 -15.89
C ASN A 213 10.43 -33.74 -16.37
N THR A 214 9.56 -32.84 -16.81
CA THR A 214 8.24 -33.12 -17.35
C THR A 214 8.09 -32.42 -18.70
N GLY A 215 6.94 -32.57 -19.36
CA GLY A 215 6.59 -31.74 -20.52
C GLY A 215 6.33 -30.26 -20.21
N GLY A 216 6.41 -29.83 -18.95
CA GLY A 216 6.08 -28.48 -18.47
C GLY A 216 4.92 -28.49 -17.48
N MET A 217 5.12 -27.90 -16.30
CA MET A 217 4.14 -27.78 -15.20
C MET A 217 3.48 -26.40 -15.12
N GLY A 218 3.91 -25.46 -15.95
CA GLY A 218 3.36 -24.12 -16.04
C GLY A 218 4.25 -23.25 -16.90
N ALA A 219 3.74 -22.11 -17.32
CA ALA A 219 4.46 -21.11 -18.09
C ALA A 219 3.94 -19.71 -17.77
N TYR A 220 4.70 -18.69 -18.14
CA TYR A 220 4.26 -17.30 -18.04
C TYR A 220 4.82 -16.45 -19.19
N CYS A 221 4.14 -15.34 -19.46
CA CYS A 221 4.48 -14.39 -20.52
C CYS A 221 4.01 -12.97 -20.12
N PRO A 222 4.79 -11.90 -20.37
CA PRO A 222 6.16 -11.91 -20.91
C PRO A 222 7.23 -12.27 -19.86
N ALA A 223 8.35 -12.84 -20.32
CA ALA A 223 9.54 -13.11 -19.52
C ALA A 223 10.35 -11.81 -19.27
N PRO A 224 10.41 -11.29 -18.04
CA PRO A 224 10.89 -9.92 -17.77
C PRO A 224 12.42 -9.75 -17.88
N GLN A 225 13.18 -10.83 -17.84
CA GLN A 225 14.63 -10.82 -18.03
C GLN A 225 15.05 -10.46 -19.46
N VAL A 226 14.13 -10.46 -20.42
CA VAL A 226 14.39 -10.07 -21.80
C VAL A 226 14.03 -8.60 -22.00
N SER A 227 15.04 -7.72 -22.00
CA SER A 227 14.85 -6.30 -22.33
C SER A 227 14.44 -6.10 -23.79
N LYS A 228 13.90 -4.92 -24.13
CA LYS A 228 13.54 -4.57 -25.51
C LYS A 228 14.74 -4.70 -26.48
N ASP A 229 15.92 -4.29 -26.04
CA ASP A 229 17.15 -4.39 -26.85
C ASP A 229 17.58 -5.84 -27.04
N LEU A 230 17.49 -6.65 -25.98
CA LEU A 230 17.80 -8.08 -26.06
C LEU A 230 16.77 -8.81 -26.95
N PHE A 231 15.50 -8.43 -26.88
CA PHE A 231 14.44 -8.96 -27.73
C PHE A 231 14.71 -8.68 -29.22
N LEU A 232 15.11 -7.44 -29.56
CA LEU A 232 15.51 -7.09 -30.92
C LEU A 232 16.78 -7.83 -31.37
N LYS A 233 17.75 -8.02 -30.47
CA LYS A 233 18.94 -8.81 -30.74
C LYS A 233 18.56 -10.25 -31.08
N ILE A 234 17.71 -10.90 -30.27
CA ILE A 234 17.21 -12.25 -30.53
C ILE A 234 16.48 -12.33 -31.88
N LYS A 235 15.59 -11.37 -32.17
CA LYS A 235 14.91 -11.31 -33.47
C LYS A 235 15.91 -11.31 -34.62
N ASN A 236 16.91 -10.45 -34.58
CA ASN A 236 17.81 -10.23 -35.71
C ASN A 236 18.90 -11.30 -35.84
N THR A 237 19.49 -11.75 -34.74
CA THR A 237 20.64 -12.67 -34.76
C THR A 237 20.25 -14.14 -34.72
N ILE A 238 19.01 -14.46 -34.33
CA ILE A 238 18.52 -15.83 -34.23
C ILE A 238 17.32 -16.01 -35.16
N LEU A 239 16.17 -15.38 -34.87
CA LEU A 239 14.92 -15.72 -35.57
C LEU A 239 14.95 -15.38 -37.07
N GLN A 240 15.26 -14.13 -37.42
CA GLN A 240 15.36 -13.68 -38.81
C GLN A 240 16.47 -14.42 -39.55
N ARG A 241 17.63 -14.59 -38.91
CA ARG A 241 18.77 -15.29 -39.50
C ARG A 241 18.47 -16.77 -39.78
N THR A 242 17.71 -17.44 -38.91
CA THR A 242 17.21 -18.80 -39.18
C THR A 242 16.28 -18.82 -40.38
N VAL A 243 15.31 -17.92 -40.46
CA VAL A 243 14.37 -17.86 -41.60
C VAL A 243 15.10 -17.58 -42.91
N ASP A 244 16.00 -16.60 -42.92
CA ASP A 244 16.79 -16.24 -44.08
C ASP A 244 17.70 -17.40 -44.54
N GLY A 245 18.36 -18.09 -43.60
CA GLY A 245 19.22 -19.23 -43.89
C GLY A 245 18.44 -20.43 -44.46
N MET A 246 17.27 -20.73 -43.91
CA MET A 246 16.39 -21.79 -44.42
C MET A 246 15.89 -21.47 -45.84
N GLN A 247 15.54 -20.20 -46.09
CA GLN A 247 15.17 -19.73 -47.43
C GLN A 247 16.35 -19.82 -48.42
N GLN A 248 17.57 -19.48 -47.98
CA GLN A 248 18.78 -19.55 -48.80
C GLN A 248 19.16 -21.00 -49.17
N GLU A 249 18.92 -21.96 -48.27
CA GLU A 249 19.17 -23.39 -48.52
C GLU A 249 18.02 -24.08 -49.29
N GLY A 250 17.01 -23.32 -49.75
CA GLY A 250 15.91 -23.85 -50.56
C GLY A 250 14.84 -24.61 -49.77
N MET A 251 14.82 -24.45 -48.44
CA MET A 251 13.88 -25.10 -47.53
C MET A 251 13.09 -24.04 -46.73
N PRO A 252 12.28 -23.19 -47.39
CA PRO A 252 11.65 -22.05 -46.74
C PRO A 252 10.80 -22.48 -45.54
N TYR A 253 10.98 -21.76 -44.42
CA TYR A 253 10.32 -22.08 -43.16
C TYR A 253 9.04 -21.25 -42.99
N THR A 254 7.87 -21.89 -42.98
CA THR A 254 6.57 -21.21 -42.80
C THR A 254 5.84 -21.78 -41.58
N GLY A 255 5.27 -20.90 -40.75
CA GLY A 255 4.52 -21.30 -39.56
C GLY A 255 5.05 -20.63 -38.28
N VAL A 256 5.17 -21.41 -37.21
CA VAL A 256 5.70 -20.94 -35.91
C VAL A 256 7.10 -21.50 -35.71
N LEU A 257 8.10 -20.62 -35.74
CA LEU A 257 9.44 -20.96 -35.32
C LEU A 257 9.57 -20.69 -33.82
N TYR A 258 9.98 -21.72 -33.08
CA TYR A 258 10.29 -21.63 -31.67
C TYR A 258 11.79 -21.77 -31.47
N ALA A 259 12.40 -20.87 -30.70
CA ALA A 259 13.78 -20.99 -30.25
C ALA A 259 13.82 -21.03 -28.71
N GLY A 260 14.34 -22.13 -28.16
CA GLY A 260 14.74 -22.19 -26.76
C GLY A 260 16.11 -21.54 -26.62
N ILE A 261 16.22 -20.50 -25.81
CA ILE A 261 17.41 -19.65 -25.72
C ILE A 261 17.92 -19.64 -24.28
N MET A 262 19.22 -19.82 -24.12
CA MET A 262 19.93 -19.54 -22.87
C MET A 262 20.49 -18.12 -22.90
N LEU A 263 20.15 -17.31 -21.90
CA LEU A 263 20.70 -15.98 -21.69
C LEU A 263 22.02 -16.09 -20.94
N THR A 264 23.12 -16.25 -21.68
CA THR A 264 24.47 -16.38 -21.11
C THR A 264 25.14 -15.02 -20.92
N LYS A 265 26.27 -14.99 -20.21
CA LYS A 265 27.12 -13.78 -20.08
C LYS A 265 27.62 -13.26 -21.44
N GLU A 266 27.75 -14.12 -22.44
CA GLU A 266 28.17 -13.77 -23.80
C GLU A 266 27.00 -13.33 -24.70
N GLY A 267 25.77 -13.40 -24.20
CA GLY A 267 24.54 -13.10 -24.92
C GLY A 267 23.63 -14.32 -25.15
N PRO A 268 22.57 -14.16 -25.97
CA PRO A 268 21.60 -15.22 -26.22
C PRO A 268 22.20 -16.33 -27.09
N LYS A 269 22.11 -17.58 -26.64
CA LYS A 269 22.53 -18.77 -27.40
C LYS A 269 21.36 -19.74 -27.53
N VAL A 270 21.16 -20.28 -28.73
CA VAL A 270 20.10 -21.27 -29.01
C VAL A 270 20.46 -22.62 -28.40
N LEU A 271 19.55 -23.16 -27.60
CA LEU A 271 19.58 -24.52 -27.05
C LEU A 271 18.98 -25.53 -28.03
N GLU A 272 17.84 -25.18 -28.63
CA GLU A 272 17.11 -25.99 -29.58
C GLU A 272 16.07 -25.15 -30.35
N PHE A 273 15.68 -25.63 -31.52
CA PHE A 273 14.49 -25.15 -32.21
C PHE A 273 13.34 -26.14 -32.03
N ASN A 274 12.13 -25.60 -32.02
CA ASN A 274 10.90 -26.36 -32.21
C ASN A 274 10.09 -25.71 -33.34
N CYS A 275 9.17 -26.48 -33.93
CA CYS A 275 8.48 -26.12 -35.16
C CYS A 275 6.99 -25.78 -35.01
N ARG A 276 6.61 -25.49 -33.78
CA ARG A 276 5.24 -25.35 -33.29
C ARG A 276 5.26 -24.65 -31.95
N PHE A 277 4.12 -24.14 -31.50
CA PHE A 277 4.00 -23.60 -30.15
C PHE A 277 4.42 -24.62 -29.08
N GLY A 278 5.04 -24.16 -28.01
CA GLY A 278 5.27 -24.96 -26.81
C GLY A 278 3.96 -25.25 -26.06
N ASP A 279 3.97 -26.28 -25.21
CA ASP A 279 2.87 -26.61 -24.32
C ASP A 279 3.48 -26.81 -22.92
N PRO A 280 3.29 -25.89 -21.95
CA PRO A 280 2.11 -25.02 -21.83
C PRO A 280 2.30 -23.54 -22.25
N GLU A 281 3.30 -23.18 -23.07
CA GLU A 281 3.55 -21.76 -23.41
C GLU A 281 2.50 -21.15 -24.35
N CYS A 282 1.90 -21.95 -25.23
CA CYS A 282 0.79 -21.51 -26.08
C CYS A 282 -0.34 -20.88 -25.25
N GLN A 283 -0.61 -21.47 -24.09
CA GLN A 283 -1.65 -21.09 -23.13
C GLN A 283 -1.38 -19.73 -22.47
N VAL A 284 -0.17 -19.17 -22.54
CA VAL A 284 0.13 -17.82 -22.03
C VAL A 284 0.43 -16.80 -23.12
N ILE A 285 0.88 -17.25 -24.29
CA ILE A 285 1.17 -16.36 -25.42
C ILE A 285 -0.14 -15.93 -26.11
N LEU A 286 -0.97 -16.88 -26.54
CA LEU A 286 -2.18 -16.56 -27.32
C LEU A 286 -3.23 -15.72 -26.59
N PRO A 287 -3.41 -15.84 -25.26
CA PRO A 287 -4.31 -14.93 -24.55
C PRO A 287 -3.85 -13.48 -24.54
N LEU A 288 -2.55 -13.21 -24.74
CA LEU A 288 -2.02 -11.85 -24.89
C LEU A 288 -2.11 -11.32 -26.32
N LEU A 289 -2.46 -12.14 -27.31
CA LEU A 289 -2.61 -11.71 -28.70
C LEU A 289 -3.92 -10.92 -28.86
N LYS A 290 -3.79 -9.63 -29.18
CA LYS A 290 -4.94 -8.75 -29.47
C LYS A 290 -5.44 -8.92 -30.90
N SER A 291 -4.54 -9.16 -31.85
CA SER A 291 -4.90 -9.41 -33.25
C SER A 291 -5.74 -10.67 -33.42
N ASP A 292 -6.49 -10.73 -34.52
CA ASP A 292 -7.19 -11.94 -34.92
C ASP A 292 -6.18 -13.00 -35.40
N LEU A 293 -6.12 -14.14 -34.70
CA LEU A 293 -5.20 -15.22 -35.04
C LEU A 293 -5.50 -15.80 -36.43
N TYR A 294 -6.77 -15.79 -36.86
CA TYR A 294 -7.18 -16.26 -38.17
C TYR A 294 -6.50 -15.44 -39.28
N GLU A 295 -6.55 -14.11 -39.18
CA GLU A 295 -5.95 -13.19 -40.16
C GLU A 295 -4.42 -13.29 -40.20
N VAL A 296 -3.79 -13.45 -39.03
CA VAL A 296 -2.34 -13.67 -38.92
C VAL A 296 -1.93 -14.98 -39.63
N ILE A 297 -2.66 -16.08 -39.40
CA ILE A 297 -2.37 -17.36 -40.07
C ILE A 297 -2.65 -17.29 -41.57
N GLN A 298 -3.78 -16.70 -41.97
CA GLN A 298 -4.14 -16.58 -43.37
C GLN A 298 -3.10 -15.78 -44.16
N SER A 299 -2.72 -14.59 -43.67
CA SER A 299 -1.68 -13.77 -44.28
C SER A 299 -0.31 -14.45 -44.28
N THR A 300 0.01 -15.26 -43.25
CA THR A 300 1.23 -16.07 -43.23
C THR A 300 1.24 -17.09 -44.37
N LEU A 301 0.13 -17.80 -44.58
CA LEU A 301 -0.01 -18.77 -45.68
C LEU A 301 0.02 -18.12 -47.06
N ASP A 302 -0.35 -16.84 -47.16
CA ASP A 302 -0.34 -16.06 -48.40
C ASP A 302 1.00 -15.36 -48.68
N GLY A 303 2.00 -15.49 -47.80
CA GLY A 303 3.29 -14.80 -47.96
C GLY A 303 3.22 -13.28 -47.72
N LEU A 304 2.22 -12.83 -46.95
CA LEU A 304 1.88 -11.43 -46.71
C LEU A 304 1.83 -11.10 -45.21
N LEU A 305 2.60 -11.78 -44.36
CA LEU A 305 2.54 -11.56 -42.90
C LEU A 305 2.83 -10.09 -42.51
N CYS A 306 3.63 -9.39 -43.30
CA CYS A 306 3.94 -7.97 -43.09
C CYS A 306 2.70 -7.04 -43.14
N THR A 307 1.61 -7.46 -43.80
CA THR A 307 0.37 -6.67 -43.86
C THR A 307 -0.54 -6.91 -42.66
N SER A 308 -0.29 -7.95 -41.86
CA SER A 308 -1.09 -8.33 -40.70
C SER A 308 -0.19 -8.73 -39.51
N LEU A 309 0.70 -7.81 -39.12
CA LEU A 309 1.58 -8.03 -37.98
C LEU A 309 0.78 -8.20 -36.67
N PRO A 310 1.14 -9.17 -35.81
CA PRO A 310 0.46 -9.42 -34.56
C PRO A 310 0.68 -8.25 -33.58
N VAL A 311 -0.42 -7.82 -32.95
CA VAL A 311 -0.45 -6.83 -31.87
C VAL A 311 -0.75 -7.56 -30.57
N TRP A 312 -0.02 -7.20 -29.52
CA TRP A 312 -0.07 -7.85 -28.21
C TRP A 312 -0.64 -6.89 -27.16
N LEU A 313 -1.19 -7.43 -26.06
CA LEU A 313 -1.65 -6.64 -24.93
C LEU A 313 -0.45 -6.08 -24.14
N ASP A 314 -0.32 -4.76 -24.12
CA ASP A 314 0.67 -4.07 -23.29
C ASP A 314 0.25 -4.05 -21.82
N ASN A 315 1.23 -4.00 -20.90
CA ASN A 315 1.02 -3.91 -19.44
C ASN A 315 0.14 -5.02 -18.85
N ARG A 316 0.12 -6.19 -19.48
CA ARG A 316 -0.54 -7.40 -19.00
C ARG A 316 0.46 -8.56 -18.93
N ALA A 317 0.25 -9.46 -17.98
CA ALA A 317 0.98 -10.70 -17.86
C ALA A 317 -0.01 -11.87 -17.80
N ALA A 318 0.30 -12.92 -18.54
CA ALA A 318 -0.42 -14.18 -18.50
C ALA A 318 0.42 -15.24 -17.78
N ILE A 319 -0.21 -16.01 -16.91
CA ILE A 319 0.39 -17.18 -16.27
C ILE A 319 -0.54 -18.37 -16.41
N THR A 320 0.02 -19.55 -16.62
CA THR A 320 -0.72 -20.78 -16.67
C THR A 320 -0.10 -21.83 -15.75
N VAL A 321 -0.93 -22.56 -15.03
CA VAL A 321 -0.51 -23.63 -14.14
C VAL A 321 -1.14 -24.94 -14.58
N VAL A 322 -0.32 -25.97 -14.76
CA VAL A 322 -0.76 -27.31 -15.18
C VAL A 322 -1.24 -28.10 -13.96
N MET A 323 -2.42 -28.69 -14.07
CA MET A 323 -2.87 -29.76 -13.18
C MET A 323 -2.57 -31.13 -13.83
N ALA A 324 -1.83 -31.97 -13.11
CA ALA A 324 -1.39 -33.28 -13.56
C ALA A 324 -2.01 -34.41 -12.72
N SER A 325 -2.11 -35.59 -13.31
CA SER A 325 -2.53 -36.82 -12.63
C SER A 325 -1.44 -37.32 -11.69
N LYS A 326 -1.86 -37.89 -10.55
CA LYS A 326 -0.95 -38.55 -9.59
C LYS A 326 -0.07 -39.57 -10.29
N GLY A 327 1.25 -39.47 -10.07
CA GLY A 327 2.26 -40.37 -10.64
C GLY A 327 2.97 -39.85 -11.88
N TYR A 328 2.46 -38.80 -12.53
CA TYR A 328 3.16 -38.10 -13.61
C TYR A 328 4.53 -37.55 -13.12
N PRO A 329 5.64 -37.68 -13.89
CA PRO A 329 5.76 -38.12 -15.28
C PRO A 329 5.92 -39.64 -15.51
N GLY A 330 5.84 -40.46 -14.46
CA GLY A 330 5.80 -41.93 -14.53
C GLY A 330 4.41 -42.45 -14.84
N ASP A 331 4.05 -43.62 -14.29
CA ASP A 331 2.71 -44.19 -14.45
C ASP A 331 1.66 -43.36 -13.70
N TYR A 332 0.53 -43.08 -14.35
CA TYR A 332 -0.52 -42.21 -13.81
C TYR A 332 -1.92 -42.79 -14.02
N THR A 333 -2.87 -42.35 -13.19
CA THR A 333 -4.27 -42.77 -13.27
C THR A 333 -5.04 -42.06 -14.37
N LYS A 334 -5.95 -42.80 -15.03
CA LYS A 334 -6.90 -42.29 -16.03
C LYS A 334 -8.34 -42.61 -15.60
N GLY A 335 -9.30 -41.90 -16.17
CA GLY A 335 -10.74 -42.11 -15.93
C GLY A 335 -11.27 -41.50 -14.64
N VAL A 336 -10.50 -40.62 -13.98
CA VAL A 336 -10.93 -39.95 -12.75
C VAL A 336 -11.80 -38.75 -13.10
N GLU A 337 -12.97 -38.63 -12.48
CA GLU A 337 -13.91 -37.52 -12.69
C GLU A 337 -13.32 -36.17 -12.29
N ILE A 338 -13.55 -35.16 -13.13
CA ILE A 338 -13.11 -33.77 -12.92
C ILE A 338 -14.33 -32.87 -12.76
N THR A 339 -14.31 -32.02 -11.72
CA THR A 339 -15.36 -31.05 -11.38
C THR A 339 -14.76 -29.66 -11.17
N GLY A 340 -15.60 -28.61 -11.10
CA GLY A 340 -15.16 -27.25 -10.76
C GLY A 340 -14.94 -26.30 -11.95
N PHE A 341 -15.26 -26.71 -13.18
CA PHE A 341 -15.08 -25.87 -14.38
C PHE A 341 -15.94 -24.60 -14.37
N PRO A 342 -17.26 -24.65 -14.06
CA PRO A 342 -18.10 -23.44 -14.02
C PRO A 342 -17.60 -22.40 -13.01
N GLU A 343 -17.11 -22.86 -11.86
CA GLU A 343 -16.58 -22.00 -10.80
C GLU A 343 -15.28 -21.31 -11.23
N ALA A 344 -14.36 -22.04 -11.88
CA ALA A 344 -13.15 -21.44 -12.43
C ALA A 344 -13.46 -20.42 -13.54
N GLN A 345 -14.44 -20.70 -14.41
CA GLN A 345 -14.87 -19.78 -15.45
C GLN A 345 -15.57 -18.52 -14.88
N ALA A 346 -16.35 -18.66 -13.81
CA ALA A 346 -16.99 -17.53 -13.12
C ALA A 346 -15.97 -16.55 -12.50
N LEU A 347 -14.75 -17.02 -12.20
CA LEU A 347 -13.63 -16.18 -11.77
C LEU A 347 -12.93 -15.44 -12.93
N GLY A 348 -13.38 -15.64 -14.18
CA GLY A 348 -12.78 -15.03 -15.37
C GLY A 348 -11.47 -15.70 -15.81
N LEU A 349 -11.26 -16.97 -15.44
CA LEU A 349 -10.06 -17.74 -15.78
C LEU A 349 -10.31 -18.62 -17.01
N GLU A 350 -9.29 -18.80 -17.83
CA GLU A 350 -9.34 -19.70 -18.98
C GLU A 350 -8.82 -21.09 -18.57
N VAL A 351 -9.61 -22.13 -18.83
CA VAL A 351 -9.25 -23.51 -18.51
C VAL A 351 -9.02 -24.29 -19.80
N PHE A 352 -7.77 -24.58 -20.12
CA PHE A 352 -7.40 -25.31 -21.34
C PHE A 352 -7.21 -26.79 -21.04
N HIS A 353 -8.10 -27.61 -21.58
CA HIS A 353 -8.04 -29.06 -21.45
C HIS A 353 -6.87 -29.66 -22.25
N ALA A 354 -6.10 -30.53 -21.61
CA ALA A 354 -5.09 -31.37 -22.26
C ALA A 354 -5.57 -32.83 -22.26
N GLY A 355 -5.06 -33.66 -21.35
CA GLY A 355 -5.49 -35.05 -21.20
C GLY A 355 -6.85 -35.19 -20.51
N THR A 356 -7.94 -34.82 -21.19
CA THR A 356 -9.33 -35.09 -20.72
C THR A 356 -10.12 -35.88 -21.77
N ALA A 357 -11.18 -36.55 -21.34
CA ALA A 357 -12.15 -37.22 -22.21
C ALA A 357 -13.57 -37.10 -21.65
N LEU A 358 -14.57 -37.26 -22.50
CA LEU A 358 -15.96 -37.43 -22.08
C LEU A 358 -16.27 -38.91 -21.88
N LYS A 359 -16.77 -39.28 -20.70
CA LYS A 359 -17.22 -40.63 -20.37
C LYS A 359 -18.50 -40.54 -19.54
N ASP A 360 -19.57 -41.18 -20.01
CA ASP A 360 -20.87 -41.22 -19.31
C ASP A 360 -21.42 -39.83 -18.93
N GLY A 361 -21.25 -38.84 -19.82
CA GLY A 361 -21.67 -37.45 -19.61
C GLY A 361 -20.77 -36.63 -18.67
N LYS A 362 -19.68 -37.21 -18.17
CA LYS A 362 -18.72 -36.58 -17.26
C LYS A 362 -17.38 -36.34 -17.94
N VAL A 363 -16.67 -35.30 -17.53
CA VAL A 363 -15.28 -35.06 -17.94
C VAL A 363 -14.35 -35.85 -17.03
N VAL A 364 -13.47 -36.67 -17.61
CA VAL A 364 -12.53 -37.53 -16.88
C VAL A 364 -11.09 -37.31 -17.32
N THR A 365 -10.12 -37.62 -16.46
CA THR A 365 -8.68 -37.60 -16.80
C THR A 365 -8.36 -38.64 -17.88
N ASN A 366 -7.49 -38.30 -18.83
CA ASN A 366 -7.06 -39.18 -19.93
C ASN A 366 -5.58 -38.98 -20.33
N GLY A 367 -4.80 -38.25 -19.54
CA GLY A 367 -3.38 -38.03 -19.78
C GLY A 367 -2.63 -37.63 -18.51
N GLY A 368 -1.29 -37.60 -18.58
CA GLY A 368 -0.45 -37.22 -17.44
C GLY A 368 -0.62 -35.75 -17.05
N ARG A 369 -0.61 -34.84 -18.04
CA ARG A 369 -1.09 -33.46 -17.89
C ARG A 369 -2.56 -33.41 -18.26
N VAL A 370 -3.40 -32.94 -17.35
CA VAL A 370 -4.85 -33.00 -17.48
C VAL A 370 -5.41 -31.72 -18.08
N LEU A 371 -5.04 -30.57 -17.52
CA LEU A 371 -5.51 -29.26 -17.95
C LEU A 371 -4.55 -28.16 -17.47
N THR A 372 -4.75 -26.94 -17.95
CA THR A 372 -4.12 -25.75 -17.40
C THR A 372 -5.15 -24.72 -16.98
N VAL A 373 -4.82 -23.93 -15.94
CA VAL A 373 -5.60 -22.77 -15.50
C VAL A 373 -4.78 -21.53 -15.80
N THR A 374 -5.32 -20.65 -16.64
CA THR A 374 -4.63 -19.45 -17.12
C THR A 374 -5.32 -18.20 -16.60
N ALA A 375 -4.52 -17.28 -16.06
CA ALA A 375 -4.96 -15.95 -15.63
C ALA A 375 -4.20 -14.86 -16.39
N ILE A 376 -4.87 -13.74 -16.68
CA ILE A 376 -4.29 -12.55 -17.32
C ILE A 376 -4.54 -11.36 -16.39
N GLN A 377 -3.49 -10.72 -15.88
CA GLN A 377 -3.58 -9.62 -14.91
C GLN A 377 -2.55 -8.52 -15.19
N GLU A 378 -2.53 -7.43 -14.40
CA GLU A 378 -1.54 -6.35 -14.54
C GLU A 378 -0.09 -6.82 -14.36
N ASN A 379 0.15 -7.87 -13.57
CA ASN A 379 1.49 -8.37 -13.29
C ASN A 379 1.48 -9.88 -12.93
N LEU A 380 2.66 -10.50 -12.96
CA LEU A 380 2.83 -11.94 -12.72
C LEU A 380 2.37 -12.41 -11.34
N LEU A 381 2.55 -11.59 -10.30
CA LEU A 381 2.15 -11.96 -8.94
C LEU A 381 0.63 -12.05 -8.83
N LEU A 382 -0.09 -11.02 -9.30
CA LEU A 382 -1.56 -11.04 -9.34
C LEU A 382 -2.07 -12.18 -10.22
N ALA A 383 -1.49 -12.39 -11.40
CA ALA A 383 -1.87 -13.48 -12.28
C ALA A 383 -1.73 -14.84 -11.58
N LEU A 384 -0.63 -15.06 -10.82
CA LEU A 384 -0.41 -16.31 -10.10
C LEU A 384 -1.46 -16.53 -9.01
N GLU A 385 -1.78 -15.50 -8.23
CA GLU A 385 -2.79 -15.59 -7.18
C GLU A 385 -4.20 -15.85 -7.74
N GLU A 386 -4.56 -15.23 -8.86
CA GLU A 386 -5.83 -15.53 -9.54
C GLU A 386 -5.88 -16.95 -10.10
N ALA A 387 -4.80 -17.41 -10.74
CA ALA A 387 -4.71 -18.79 -11.22
C ALA A 387 -4.87 -19.80 -10.06
N LYS A 388 -4.30 -19.53 -8.88
CA LYS A 388 -4.46 -20.36 -7.68
C LYS A 388 -5.90 -20.48 -7.20
N LYS A 389 -6.73 -19.44 -7.37
CA LYS A 389 -8.17 -19.52 -7.06
C LYS A 389 -8.86 -20.54 -7.97
N GLY A 390 -8.58 -20.51 -9.27
CA GLY A 390 -9.10 -21.50 -10.22
C GLY A 390 -8.62 -22.92 -9.93
N LEU A 391 -7.35 -23.09 -9.59
CA LEU A 391 -6.80 -24.40 -9.18
C LEU A 391 -7.48 -24.97 -7.93
N SER A 392 -7.93 -24.10 -7.02
CA SER A 392 -8.64 -24.51 -5.79
C SER A 392 -10.10 -24.89 -6.06
N ALA A 393 -10.69 -24.34 -7.11
CA ALA A 393 -12.05 -24.64 -7.54
C ALA A 393 -12.14 -26.00 -8.27
N ILE A 394 -11.16 -26.29 -9.15
CA ILE A 394 -11.13 -27.52 -9.95
C ILE A 394 -10.65 -28.70 -9.10
N LYS A 395 -11.37 -29.82 -9.16
CA LYS A 395 -11.08 -31.01 -8.34
C LYS A 395 -11.16 -32.30 -9.15
N PHE A 396 -10.14 -33.14 -8.95
CA PHE A 396 -10.14 -34.56 -9.28
C PHE A 396 -9.19 -35.29 -8.31
N GLU A 397 -9.45 -36.57 -8.05
CA GLU A 397 -8.65 -37.35 -7.11
C GLU A 397 -7.18 -37.44 -7.57
N GLY A 398 -6.25 -37.09 -6.66
CA GLY A 398 -4.82 -37.15 -6.96
C GLY A 398 -4.30 -36.00 -7.83
N ALA A 399 -5.08 -34.93 -8.01
CA ALA A 399 -4.60 -33.73 -8.69
C ALA A 399 -3.32 -33.17 -8.05
N PHE A 400 -2.32 -32.92 -8.89
CA PHE A 400 -1.05 -32.33 -8.49
C PHE A 400 -0.73 -31.13 -9.38
N TYR A 401 -0.29 -30.03 -8.78
CA TYR A 401 0.15 -28.82 -9.47
C TYR A 401 1.14 -28.04 -8.59
N ARG A 402 1.97 -27.22 -9.24
CA ARG A 402 2.92 -26.31 -8.57
C ARG A 402 2.24 -24.99 -8.19
N LYS A 403 2.61 -24.42 -7.04
CA LYS A 403 2.09 -23.12 -6.57
C LYS A 403 3.07 -21.97 -6.77
N ASP A 404 4.23 -22.25 -7.35
CA ASP A 404 5.36 -21.33 -7.49
C ASP A 404 5.70 -21.01 -8.96
N ILE A 405 4.80 -21.26 -9.91
CA ILE A 405 5.03 -20.90 -11.32
C ILE A 405 5.35 -19.40 -11.41
N GLY A 406 6.44 -19.05 -12.11
CA GLY A 406 6.90 -17.66 -12.26
C GLY A 406 7.74 -17.12 -11.11
N TYR A 407 8.08 -17.92 -10.08
CA TYR A 407 8.81 -17.43 -8.89
C TYR A 407 10.14 -16.74 -9.22
N ARG A 408 10.88 -17.21 -10.24
CA ARG A 408 12.16 -16.61 -10.69
C ARG A 408 11.95 -15.21 -11.26
N ALA A 409 10.94 -15.01 -12.11
CA ALA A 409 10.59 -13.69 -12.63
C ALA A 409 10.09 -12.74 -11.55
N ILE A 410 9.28 -13.23 -10.61
CA ILE A 410 8.81 -12.43 -9.47
C ILE A 410 10.02 -11.98 -8.61
N ALA A 411 10.96 -12.89 -8.35
CA ALA A 411 12.20 -12.57 -7.65
C ALA A 411 13.10 -11.60 -8.44
N PHE A 412 13.16 -11.72 -9.77
CA PHE A 412 13.89 -10.81 -10.64
C PHE A 412 13.38 -9.36 -10.51
N PHE A 413 12.06 -9.16 -10.49
CA PHE A 413 11.46 -7.84 -10.26
C PHE A 413 11.72 -7.26 -8.85
N GLN A 414 11.88 -8.12 -7.84
CA GLN A 414 12.21 -7.70 -6.47
C GLN A 414 13.69 -7.32 -6.31
N GLN A 415 14.56 -7.74 -7.25
CA GLN A 415 16.00 -7.49 -7.21
C GLN A 415 16.44 -6.33 -8.11
N GLN A 416 15.61 -5.86 -9.03
CA GLN A 416 15.92 -4.64 -9.80
C GLN A 416 15.60 -3.38 -8.96
N PRO A 417 16.52 -2.40 -8.91
CA PRO A 417 16.19 -1.08 -8.40
C PRO A 417 15.12 -0.48 -9.33
N ARG A 418 13.88 -0.36 -8.84
CA ARG A 418 12.82 0.35 -9.58
C ARG A 418 13.29 1.79 -9.81
N GLY A 419 13.18 2.25 -11.06
CA GLY A 419 13.21 3.68 -11.31
C GLY A 419 12.04 4.32 -10.55
N LEU A 420 12.33 5.36 -9.77
CA LEU A 420 11.31 6.06 -8.97
C LEU A 420 10.27 6.70 -9.91
N THR A 421 9.01 6.32 -9.77
CA THR A 421 7.89 7.10 -10.31
C THR A 421 7.48 8.18 -9.33
N TYR A 422 6.90 9.29 -9.80
CA TYR A 422 6.40 10.36 -8.91
C TYR A 422 5.33 9.84 -7.92
N LYS A 423 4.56 8.83 -8.35
CA LYS A 423 3.63 8.09 -7.48
C LYS A 423 4.34 7.24 -6.42
N GLU A 424 5.49 6.63 -6.74
CA GLU A 424 6.33 5.94 -5.75
C GLU A 424 7.11 6.92 -4.84
N SER A 425 7.27 8.18 -5.26
CA SER A 425 7.64 9.28 -4.36
C SER A 425 6.49 9.67 -3.43
N GLY A 426 5.31 9.05 -3.55
CA GLY A 426 4.14 9.25 -2.71
C GLY A 426 3.20 10.37 -3.17
N VAL A 427 3.20 10.75 -4.45
CA VAL A 427 2.26 11.74 -5.00
C VAL A 427 1.37 11.12 -6.09
N ASP A 428 0.07 10.99 -5.82
CA ASP A 428 -0.89 10.37 -6.76
C ASP A 428 -1.68 11.40 -7.59
N ILE A 429 -1.14 11.76 -8.76
CA ILE A 429 -1.79 12.68 -9.70
C ILE A 429 -3.20 12.20 -10.12
N ALA A 430 -3.41 10.89 -10.24
CA ALA A 430 -4.72 10.35 -10.66
C ALA A 430 -5.76 10.56 -9.55
N ALA A 431 -5.37 10.32 -8.29
CA ALA A 431 -6.22 10.61 -7.14
C ALA A 431 -6.54 12.11 -7.03
N GLY A 432 -5.54 12.98 -7.23
CA GLY A 432 -5.74 14.44 -7.29
C GLY A 432 -6.77 14.86 -8.36
N ASN A 433 -6.68 14.30 -9.57
CA ASN A 433 -7.65 14.58 -10.63
C ASN A 433 -9.07 14.10 -10.29
N MET A 434 -9.21 12.95 -9.61
CA MET A 434 -10.52 12.46 -9.14
C MET A 434 -11.13 13.40 -8.10
N LEU A 435 -10.33 13.89 -7.16
CA LEU A 435 -10.77 14.87 -6.15
C LEU A 435 -11.33 16.13 -6.82
N VAL A 436 -10.61 16.70 -7.79
CA VAL A 436 -11.06 17.90 -8.53
C VAL A 436 -12.45 17.69 -9.14
N GLN A 437 -12.72 16.52 -9.73
CA GLN A 437 -14.05 16.22 -10.30
C GLN A 437 -15.15 16.16 -9.23
N LYS A 438 -14.85 15.61 -8.04
CA LYS A 438 -15.81 15.54 -6.93
C LYS A 438 -16.15 16.91 -6.35
N ILE A 439 -15.17 17.82 -6.24
CA ILE A 439 -15.36 19.13 -5.58
C ILE A 439 -15.89 20.23 -6.50
N LYS A 440 -15.82 20.06 -7.83
CA LYS A 440 -16.36 21.01 -8.84
C LYS A 440 -17.78 21.50 -8.54
N PRO A 441 -18.77 20.63 -8.25
CA PRO A 441 -20.13 21.09 -7.94
C PRO A 441 -20.22 21.91 -6.66
N LEU A 442 -19.38 21.60 -5.67
CA LEU A 442 -19.35 22.31 -4.37
C LEU A 442 -18.85 23.74 -4.56
N ALA A 443 -17.76 23.92 -5.30
CA ALA A 443 -17.24 25.25 -5.63
C ALA A 443 -18.22 26.02 -6.51
N LYS A 444 -18.82 25.39 -7.53
CA LYS A 444 -19.82 26.03 -8.41
C LYS A 444 -20.99 26.64 -7.62
N ALA A 445 -21.46 25.96 -6.58
CA ALA A 445 -22.54 26.42 -5.72
C ALA A 445 -22.23 27.71 -4.93
N THR A 446 -20.97 28.17 -4.91
CA THR A 446 -20.54 29.41 -4.26
C THR A 446 -20.52 30.63 -5.20
N SER A 447 -20.85 30.44 -6.48
CA SER A 447 -20.85 31.52 -7.48
C SER A 447 -21.72 32.70 -7.06
N ARG A 448 -21.29 33.92 -7.41
CA ARG A 448 -21.95 35.17 -7.03
C ARG A 448 -21.76 36.24 -8.11
N PRO A 449 -22.49 37.38 -8.07
CA PRO A 449 -22.22 38.50 -8.97
C PRO A 449 -20.74 38.89 -8.93
N GLY A 450 -20.13 39.00 -10.11
CA GLY A 450 -18.70 39.22 -10.28
C GLY A 450 -17.87 37.95 -10.50
N CYS A 451 -18.40 36.74 -10.24
CA CYS A 451 -17.66 35.51 -10.45
C CYS A 451 -18.57 34.29 -10.70
N ASP A 452 -18.44 33.70 -11.89
CA ASP A 452 -18.99 32.38 -12.19
C ASP A 452 -17.89 31.33 -11.99
N VAL A 453 -17.96 30.56 -10.90
CA VAL A 453 -16.87 29.67 -10.48
C VAL A 453 -16.73 28.50 -11.46
N ASP A 454 -15.50 28.20 -11.89
CA ASP A 454 -15.15 27.00 -12.62
C ASP A 454 -13.74 26.52 -12.21
N LEU A 455 -13.62 25.27 -11.77
CA LEU A 455 -12.34 24.71 -11.31
C LEU A 455 -11.60 24.02 -12.45
N GLY A 456 -10.28 24.22 -12.50
CA GLY A 456 -9.37 23.60 -13.48
C GLY A 456 -8.66 24.59 -14.40
N GLY A 457 -8.91 25.91 -14.25
CA GLY A 457 -8.10 26.97 -14.86
C GLY A 457 -6.84 27.31 -14.04
N PHE A 458 -5.91 28.07 -14.62
CA PHE A 458 -4.68 28.50 -13.95
C PHE A 458 -4.92 29.56 -12.85
N ALA A 459 -5.98 30.34 -12.98
CA ALA A 459 -6.39 31.37 -12.02
C ALA A 459 -7.89 31.64 -12.15
N GLY A 460 -8.53 32.02 -11.05
CA GLY A 460 -9.89 32.52 -11.09
C GLY A 460 -9.93 34.05 -11.27
N LEU A 461 -11.00 34.54 -11.89
CA LEU A 461 -11.22 35.95 -12.16
C LEU A 461 -12.42 36.47 -11.36
N PHE A 462 -12.34 37.73 -10.92
CA PHE A 462 -13.44 38.42 -10.25
C PHE A 462 -13.66 39.80 -10.85
N ASP A 463 -14.88 40.06 -11.35
CA ASP A 463 -15.31 41.34 -11.91
C ASP A 463 -15.99 42.20 -10.83
N LEU A 464 -15.24 43.18 -10.32
CA LEU A 464 -15.70 44.14 -9.31
C LEU A 464 -16.86 45.01 -9.82
N LYS A 465 -16.88 45.34 -11.11
CA LYS A 465 -17.92 46.18 -11.70
C LYS A 465 -19.23 45.39 -11.78
N ALA A 466 -19.17 44.13 -12.21
CA ALA A 466 -20.33 43.24 -12.21
C ALA A 466 -20.85 42.92 -10.79
N ALA A 467 -19.97 42.98 -9.77
CA ALA A 467 -20.36 42.88 -8.36
C ALA A 467 -20.95 44.19 -7.79
N GLY A 468 -20.95 45.28 -8.54
CA GLY A 468 -21.61 46.54 -8.18
C GLY A 468 -20.71 47.63 -7.57
N PHE A 469 -19.39 47.42 -7.53
CA PHE A 469 -18.44 48.40 -6.99
C PHE A 469 -18.12 49.53 -7.97
N ARG A 470 -17.87 50.74 -7.45
CA ARG A 470 -17.56 51.94 -8.23
C ARG A 470 -16.12 52.41 -8.08
N ASP A 471 -15.65 52.63 -6.85
CA ASP A 471 -14.26 52.96 -6.51
C ASP A 471 -13.75 52.04 -5.38
N PRO A 472 -13.63 50.73 -5.67
CA PRO A 472 -13.30 49.74 -4.65
C PRO A 472 -11.84 49.84 -4.20
N LEU A 473 -11.63 49.65 -2.90
CA LEU A 473 -10.39 49.17 -2.31
C LEU A 473 -10.50 47.66 -2.08
N LEU A 474 -9.41 46.95 -2.33
CA LEU A 474 -9.30 45.53 -2.01
C LEU A 474 -8.61 45.32 -0.67
N ALA A 475 -9.15 44.42 0.14
CA ALA A 475 -8.53 43.90 1.34
C ALA A 475 -8.27 42.41 1.16
N CYS A 476 -7.04 41.98 1.40
CA CYS A 476 -6.64 40.57 1.36
C CYS A 476 -6.20 40.12 2.75
N GLY A 477 -6.60 38.91 3.14
CA GLY A 477 -6.22 38.29 4.41
C GLY A 477 -5.84 36.83 4.18
N THR A 478 -4.89 36.33 4.96
CA THR A 478 -4.51 34.93 4.99
C THR A 478 -4.39 34.45 6.43
N ASP A 479 -4.92 33.26 6.68
CA ASP A 479 -4.81 32.59 7.97
C ASP A 479 -4.99 31.07 7.79
N GLY A 480 -4.69 30.32 8.84
CA GLY A 480 -4.90 28.87 8.92
C GLY A 480 -5.85 28.47 10.04
N VAL A 481 -6.04 27.16 10.20
CA VAL A 481 -6.80 26.60 11.34
C VAL A 481 -5.88 26.31 12.54
N GLY A 482 -4.58 26.13 12.30
CA GLY A 482 -3.59 25.83 13.32
C GLY A 482 -3.80 24.45 13.95
N THR A 483 -3.39 24.29 15.21
CA THR A 483 -3.36 22.98 15.88
C THR A 483 -4.74 22.44 16.28
N LYS A 484 -5.83 23.17 16.02
CA LYS A 484 -7.20 22.62 16.08
C LYS A 484 -7.37 21.44 15.11
N LEU A 485 -6.61 21.42 14.00
CA LEU A 485 -6.55 20.30 13.05
C LEU A 485 -6.16 18.97 13.72
N LYS A 486 -5.30 19.00 14.74
CA LYS A 486 -4.91 17.78 15.46
C LYS A 486 -6.06 17.16 16.23
N ILE A 487 -6.98 17.98 16.75
CA ILE A 487 -8.18 17.50 17.43
C ILE A 487 -9.14 16.92 16.38
N ALA A 488 -9.33 17.60 15.26
CA ALA A 488 -10.14 17.11 14.15
C ALA A 488 -9.67 15.73 13.65
N GLN A 489 -8.36 15.57 13.45
CA GLN A 489 -7.72 14.30 13.08
C GLN A 489 -7.91 13.20 14.14
N GLN A 490 -7.79 13.53 15.42
CA GLN A 490 -7.95 12.56 16.52
C GLN A 490 -9.41 12.16 16.75
N CYS A 491 -10.36 13.04 16.44
CA CYS A 491 -11.79 12.79 16.56
C CYS A 491 -12.42 12.22 15.28
N ASP A 492 -11.66 12.12 14.17
CA ASP A 492 -12.18 11.78 12.83
C ASP A 492 -13.35 12.69 12.39
N LYS A 493 -13.21 14.01 12.64
CA LYS A 493 -14.23 15.04 12.36
C LYS A 493 -13.66 16.17 11.51
N HIS A 494 -13.84 16.06 10.19
CA HIS A 494 -13.19 16.92 9.19
C HIS A 494 -14.13 17.92 8.50
N ASP A 495 -15.45 17.74 8.62
CA ASP A 495 -16.47 18.50 7.88
C ASP A 495 -16.73 19.92 8.42
N THR A 496 -16.25 20.22 9.63
CA THR A 496 -16.47 21.48 10.33
C THR A 496 -15.30 22.46 10.22
N ILE A 497 -14.07 21.96 10.10
CA ILE A 497 -12.85 22.79 10.10
C ILE A 497 -12.72 23.70 8.87
N GLY A 498 -13.40 23.37 7.76
CA GLY A 498 -13.46 24.26 6.61
C GLY A 498 -14.14 25.59 6.93
N GLN A 499 -15.09 25.61 7.88
CA GLN A 499 -15.69 26.86 8.36
C GLN A 499 -14.71 27.66 9.22
N ASP A 500 -13.94 26.99 10.07
CA ASP A 500 -12.88 27.64 10.84
C ASP A 500 -11.91 28.39 9.92
N LEU A 501 -11.44 27.71 8.86
CA LEU A 501 -10.52 28.31 7.89
C LEU A 501 -11.07 29.58 7.24
N VAL A 502 -12.31 29.52 6.74
CA VAL A 502 -12.96 30.67 6.09
C VAL A 502 -13.20 31.78 7.11
N ALA A 503 -13.71 31.45 8.31
CA ALA A 503 -14.06 32.44 9.34
C ALA A 503 -12.85 33.27 9.78
N MET A 504 -11.70 32.62 9.98
CA MET A 504 -10.46 33.30 10.37
C MET A 504 -10.07 34.38 9.35
N CYS A 505 -10.17 34.08 8.05
CA CYS A 505 -9.79 35.02 7.00
C CYS A 505 -10.85 36.10 6.73
N VAL A 506 -12.13 35.72 6.61
CA VAL A 506 -13.19 36.66 6.18
C VAL A 506 -13.54 37.68 7.26
N ASN A 507 -13.42 37.30 8.54
CA ASN A 507 -13.64 38.22 9.65
C ASN A 507 -12.48 39.22 9.81
N ASP A 508 -11.25 38.85 9.41
CA ASP A 508 -10.09 39.75 9.46
C ASP A 508 -10.19 40.87 8.41
N ILE A 509 -10.57 40.53 7.17
CA ILE A 509 -10.81 41.55 6.13
C ILE A 509 -12.02 42.43 6.46
N LEU A 510 -12.99 41.91 7.23
CA LEU A 510 -14.13 42.69 7.72
C LEU A 510 -13.69 43.82 8.67
N ALA A 511 -12.54 43.69 9.34
CA ALA A 511 -11.96 44.77 10.15
C ALA A 511 -11.52 45.99 9.34
N GLN A 512 -11.34 45.83 8.03
CA GLN A 512 -11.13 46.95 7.10
C GLN A 512 -12.44 47.51 6.53
N GLY A 513 -13.59 46.92 6.88
CA GLY A 513 -14.90 47.23 6.30
C GLY A 513 -15.19 46.46 5.00
N ALA A 514 -14.33 45.49 4.63
CA ALA A 514 -14.44 44.79 3.36
C ALA A 514 -15.52 43.70 3.37
N GLU A 515 -16.33 43.68 2.30
CA GLU A 515 -17.20 42.56 1.98
C GLU A 515 -16.38 41.42 1.35
N PRO A 516 -16.44 40.18 1.86
CA PRO A 516 -15.75 39.06 1.24
C PRO A 516 -16.25 38.79 -0.18
N LEU A 517 -15.35 38.76 -1.17
CA LEU A 517 -15.68 38.51 -2.57
C LEU A 517 -15.40 37.06 -2.96
N PHE A 518 -14.17 36.62 -2.72
CA PHE A 518 -13.74 35.26 -3.03
C PHE A 518 -12.72 34.75 -2.02
N PHE A 519 -12.58 33.43 -2.03
CA PHE A 519 -11.72 32.66 -1.14
C PHE A 519 -10.91 31.64 -1.96
N LEU A 520 -9.65 31.45 -1.58
CA LEU A 520 -8.80 30.38 -2.09
C LEU A 520 -8.32 29.52 -0.91
N ASP A 521 -8.26 28.21 -1.09
CA ASP A 521 -7.72 27.28 -0.11
C ASP A 521 -6.41 26.62 -0.57
N TYR A 522 -5.56 26.29 0.40
CA TYR A 522 -4.36 25.48 0.20
C TYR A 522 -4.42 24.32 1.18
N PHE A 523 -4.61 23.11 0.64
CA PHE A 523 -4.68 21.86 1.38
C PHE A 523 -3.38 21.07 1.17
N SER A 524 -2.61 20.87 2.22
CA SER A 524 -1.39 20.05 2.16
C SER A 524 -1.51 18.81 3.03
N CYS A 525 -1.11 17.65 2.53
CA CYS A 525 -1.21 16.38 3.28
C CYS A 525 -0.02 15.45 3.04
N GLY A 526 0.21 14.51 3.96
CA GLY A 526 1.28 13.52 3.82
C GLY A 526 0.95 12.43 2.81
N LYS A 527 -0.32 12.02 2.77
CA LYS A 527 -0.88 11.12 1.76
C LYS A 527 -2.32 11.56 1.49
N LEU A 528 -2.70 11.62 0.22
CA LEU A 528 -4.03 12.08 -0.15
C LEU A 528 -5.08 11.03 0.24
N ASP A 529 -5.95 11.40 1.18
CA ASP A 529 -7.18 10.68 1.48
C ASP A 529 -8.37 11.43 0.85
N LEU A 530 -9.07 10.76 -0.06
CA LEU A 530 -10.11 11.40 -0.86
C LEU A 530 -11.33 11.79 -0.01
N ASP A 531 -11.69 10.99 0.99
CA ASP A 531 -12.93 11.19 1.76
C ASP A 531 -12.72 12.29 2.81
N THR A 532 -11.58 12.28 3.50
CA THR A 532 -11.17 13.38 4.40
C THR A 532 -11.07 14.70 3.64
N THR A 533 -10.39 14.71 2.49
CA THR A 533 -10.19 15.96 1.71
C THR A 533 -11.52 16.50 1.18
N GLU A 534 -12.39 15.62 0.66
CA GLU A 534 -13.74 15.99 0.23
C GLU A 534 -14.58 16.58 1.37
N ALA A 535 -14.52 16.01 2.58
CA ALA A 535 -15.21 16.54 3.75
C ALA A 535 -14.74 17.95 4.13
N VAL A 536 -13.43 18.19 4.13
CA VAL A 536 -12.85 19.52 4.41
C VAL A 536 -13.30 20.55 3.38
N VAL A 537 -13.15 20.25 2.09
CA VAL A 537 -13.52 21.18 1.01
C VAL A 537 -15.03 21.45 1.00
N THR A 538 -15.86 20.44 1.34
CA THR A 538 -17.30 20.63 1.55
C THR A 538 -17.58 21.64 2.66
N GLY A 539 -16.84 21.55 3.77
CA GLY A 539 -16.88 22.52 4.86
C GLY A 539 -16.53 23.94 4.41
N ILE A 540 -15.47 24.09 3.61
CA ILE A 540 -15.00 25.38 3.05
C ILE A 540 -16.08 25.97 2.13
N ALA A 541 -16.61 25.19 1.19
CA ALA A 541 -17.62 25.66 0.23
C ALA A 541 -18.93 26.07 0.94
N ARG A 542 -19.36 25.34 1.97
CA ARG A 542 -20.51 25.73 2.81
C ARG A 542 -20.24 27.04 3.56
N ALA A 543 -19.03 27.22 4.08
CA ALA A 543 -18.63 28.42 4.80
C ALA A 543 -18.51 29.65 3.88
N CYS A 544 -17.98 29.49 2.67
CA CYS A 544 -17.92 30.55 1.66
C CYS A 544 -19.32 31.07 1.32
N ARG A 545 -20.29 30.17 1.08
CA ARG A 545 -21.71 30.54 0.90
C ARG A 545 -22.26 31.32 2.09
N LYS A 546 -21.97 30.88 3.32
CA LYS A 546 -22.41 31.56 4.55
C LYS A 546 -21.76 32.95 4.70
N ALA A 547 -20.51 33.10 4.29
CA ALA A 547 -19.78 34.37 4.30
C ALA A 547 -20.19 35.32 3.16
N GLY A 548 -20.85 34.80 2.12
CA GLY A 548 -21.22 35.53 0.92
C GLY A 548 -20.12 35.62 -0.14
N CYS A 549 -19.07 34.78 -0.08
CA CYS A 549 -17.98 34.78 -1.06
C CYS A 549 -17.96 33.52 -1.94
N ALA A 550 -17.30 33.62 -3.09
CA ALA A 550 -17.03 32.50 -3.99
C ALA A 550 -15.79 31.71 -3.56
N LEU A 551 -15.85 30.38 -3.53
CA LEU A 551 -14.67 29.51 -3.49
C LEU A 551 -14.10 29.44 -4.90
N LEU A 552 -13.12 30.28 -5.17
CA LEU A 552 -12.64 30.55 -6.53
C LEU A 552 -11.68 29.49 -7.05
N GLY A 553 -11.08 28.73 -6.14
CA GLY A 553 -10.11 27.69 -6.44
C GLY A 553 -9.23 27.42 -5.24
N GLY A 554 -8.28 26.51 -5.41
CA GLY A 554 -7.33 26.15 -4.38
C GLY A 554 -6.30 25.17 -4.91
N GLU A 555 -5.36 24.81 -4.06
CA GLU A 555 -4.31 23.84 -4.35
C GLU A 555 -4.42 22.66 -3.38
N THR A 556 -4.27 21.43 -3.89
CA THR A 556 -4.17 20.22 -3.07
C THR A 556 -2.82 19.57 -3.31
N ALA A 557 -1.93 19.65 -2.33
CA ALA A 557 -0.55 19.18 -2.41
C ALA A 557 -0.33 17.94 -1.54
N GLU A 558 0.12 16.85 -2.15
CA GLU A 558 0.62 15.66 -1.46
C GLU A 558 2.13 15.83 -1.23
N MET A 559 2.55 15.83 0.03
CA MET A 559 3.92 16.05 0.48
C MET A 559 4.35 14.96 1.48
N PRO A 560 4.49 13.71 1.00
CA PRO A 560 5.08 12.62 1.77
C PRO A 560 6.50 13.06 2.16
N ASP A 561 6.86 12.91 3.44
CA ASP A 561 8.08 13.44 4.10
C ASP A 561 7.93 14.79 4.80
N MET A 562 7.08 15.70 4.32
CA MET A 562 6.78 16.95 5.06
C MET A 562 5.71 16.70 6.13
N TYR A 563 4.70 15.91 5.79
CA TYR A 563 3.62 15.52 6.70
C TYR A 563 3.55 13.98 6.82
N PRO A 564 3.31 13.44 8.03
CA PRO A 564 3.01 12.02 8.20
C PRO A 564 1.72 11.60 7.46
N PRO A 565 1.58 10.32 7.07
CA PRO A 565 0.32 9.81 6.54
C PRO A 565 -0.85 10.05 7.50
N GLY A 566 -1.98 10.52 6.97
CA GLY A 566 -3.16 10.88 7.75
C GLY A 566 -3.12 12.30 8.36
N GLU A 567 -2.00 13.02 8.23
CA GLU A 567 -1.89 14.41 8.63
C GLU A 567 -2.05 15.36 7.43
N TYR A 568 -2.73 16.47 7.69
CA TYR A 568 -2.87 17.58 6.74
C TYR A 568 -2.87 18.94 7.45
N ASP A 569 -2.56 19.97 6.70
CA ASP A 569 -2.56 21.38 7.08
C ASP A 569 -3.38 22.21 6.09
N LEU A 570 -3.91 23.34 6.56
CA LEU A 570 -4.82 24.20 5.80
C LEU A 570 -4.41 25.66 5.91
N ALA A 571 -4.30 26.32 4.76
CA ALA A 571 -4.21 27.77 4.66
C ALA A 571 -5.33 28.33 3.78
N GLY A 572 -5.80 29.51 4.13
CA GLY A 572 -6.91 30.20 3.50
C GLY A 572 -6.50 31.59 3.04
N PHE A 573 -7.09 32.06 1.96
CA PHE A 573 -6.84 33.38 1.41
C PHE A 573 -8.18 34.03 1.05
N ALA A 574 -8.57 35.04 1.79
CA ALA A 574 -9.78 35.80 1.51
C ALA A 574 -9.43 37.12 0.84
N VAL A 575 -10.17 37.46 -0.22
CA VAL A 575 -10.15 38.79 -0.82
C VAL A 575 -11.54 39.39 -0.69
N GLY A 576 -11.59 40.60 -0.13
CA GLY A 576 -12.79 41.41 -0.03
C GLY A 576 -12.63 42.78 -0.67
N ALA A 577 -13.74 43.50 -0.81
CA ALA A 577 -13.75 44.87 -1.26
C ALA A 577 -14.67 45.76 -0.42
N MET A 578 -14.29 47.03 -0.32
CA MET A 578 -15.15 48.11 0.18
C MET A 578 -15.03 49.32 -0.74
N GLU A 579 -16.05 50.18 -0.75
CA GLU A 579 -15.88 51.52 -1.32
C GLU A 579 -14.87 52.30 -0.47
N ARG A 580 -14.10 53.19 -1.10
CA ARG A 580 -13.03 53.94 -0.44
C ARG A 580 -13.47 54.71 0.82
N ASP A 581 -14.69 55.23 0.80
CA ASP A 581 -15.32 55.98 1.89
C ASP A 581 -15.87 55.10 3.03
N GLN A 582 -15.96 53.78 2.82
CA GLN A 582 -16.41 52.77 3.80
C GLN A 582 -15.24 52.13 4.56
N LYS A 583 -14.00 52.54 4.30
CA LYS A 583 -12.81 51.96 4.95
C LYS A 583 -12.85 52.13 6.47
N LEU A 584 -12.67 51.02 7.18
CA LEU A 584 -12.42 50.99 8.62
C LEU A 584 -10.94 50.70 8.93
N PRO A 585 -10.46 51.05 10.13
CA PRO A 585 -11.11 51.88 11.15
C PRO A 585 -11.08 53.38 10.81
N HIS A 586 -12.08 54.13 11.28
CA HIS A 586 -12.13 55.60 11.27
C HIS A 586 -11.41 56.18 12.49
N LEU A 587 -10.07 56.06 12.50
CA LEU A 587 -9.23 56.42 13.65
C LEU A 587 -9.41 57.87 14.12
N GLU A 588 -9.68 58.78 13.19
CA GLU A 588 -9.91 60.20 13.45
C GLU A 588 -11.21 60.49 14.19
N ARG A 589 -12.18 59.58 14.15
CA ARG A 589 -13.49 59.73 14.81
C ARG A 589 -13.49 59.18 16.24
N ILE A 590 -12.46 58.43 16.63
CA ILE A 590 -12.39 57.78 17.94
C ILE A 590 -11.97 58.79 19.00
N THR A 591 -12.78 58.89 20.05
CA THR A 591 -12.59 59.82 21.16
C THR A 591 -12.70 59.10 22.50
N GLU A 592 -12.10 59.68 23.54
CA GLU A 592 -12.27 59.19 24.91
C GLU A 592 -13.76 59.15 25.28
N GLY A 593 -14.19 58.07 25.94
CA GLY A 593 -15.59 57.85 26.32
C GLY A 593 -16.46 57.17 25.26
N ASP A 594 -15.93 56.89 24.06
CA ASP A 594 -16.58 56.00 23.10
C ASP A 594 -16.81 54.61 23.71
N VAL A 595 -17.89 53.96 23.29
CA VAL A 595 -18.35 52.69 23.85
C VAL A 595 -17.77 51.52 23.06
N VAL A 596 -17.34 50.49 23.78
CA VAL A 596 -16.90 49.21 23.20
C VAL A 596 -18.04 48.21 23.31
N ILE A 597 -18.51 47.71 22.17
CA ILE A 597 -19.53 46.66 22.09
C ILE A 597 -18.85 45.33 21.73
N GLY A 598 -19.02 44.31 22.56
CA GLY A 598 -18.53 42.95 22.31
C GLY A 598 -19.61 42.11 21.66
N ILE A 599 -19.26 41.37 20.60
CA ILE A 599 -20.12 40.40 19.92
C ILE A 599 -19.81 39.00 20.42
N ALA A 600 -20.84 38.20 20.68
CA ALA A 600 -20.72 36.84 21.16
C ALA A 600 -19.99 35.91 20.16
N SER A 601 -19.06 35.12 20.68
CA SER A 601 -18.45 33.98 19.96
C SER A 601 -19.30 32.71 20.06
N SER A 602 -19.09 31.76 19.15
CA SER A 602 -19.65 30.41 19.25
C SER A 602 -18.90 29.52 20.26
N GLY A 603 -17.69 29.89 20.65
CA GLY A 603 -16.77 29.09 21.45
C GLY A 603 -15.35 29.62 21.31
N LEU A 604 -14.37 28.71 21.32
CA LEU A 604 -12.99 29.06 21.00
C LEU A 604 -12.84 29.30 19.50
N HIS A 605 -12.14 30.37 19.13
CA HIS A 605 -11.64 30.55 17.77
C HIS A 605 -10.40 29.67 17.54
N SER A 606 -10.04 29.43 16.27
CA SER A 606 -8.98 28.48 15.89
C SER A 606 -7.61 28.73 16.53
N ASN A 607 -7.29 29.98 16.87
CA ASN A 607 -6.04 30.32 17.56
C ASN A 607 -6.09 29.97 19.06
N GLY A 608 -4.95 29.53 19.62
CA GLY A 608 -4.83 29.12 21.03
C GLY A 608 -4.96 27.61 21.29
N PHE A 609 -5.28 26.81 20.27
CA PHE A 609 -5.49 25.36 20.41
C PHE A 609 -4.22 24.58 20.81
N SER A 610 -3.03 25.15 20.60
CA SER A 610 -1.78 24.55 21.10
C SER A 610 -1.75 24.50 22.63
N LEU A 611 -2.32 25.51 23.29
CA LEU A 611 -2.47 25.53 24.75
C LEU A 611 -3.62 24.63 25.18
N VAL A 612 -4.77 24.66 24.49
CA VAL A 612 -5.91 23.78 24.75
C VAL A 612 -5.48 22.30 24.76
N ARG A 613 -4.75 21.85 23.73
CA ARG A 613 -4.25 20.47 23.64
C ARG A 613 -3.34 20.10 24.80
N LYS A 614 -2.49 21.03 25.27
CA LYS A 614 -1.63 20.82 26.44
C LYS A 614 -2.44 20.73 27.74
N ILE A 615 -3.54 21.48 27.86
CA ILE A 615 -4.44 21.41 29.00
C ILE A 615 -5.18 20.08 29.00
N VAL A 616 -5.78 19.68 27.88
CA VAL A 616 -6.44 18.36 27.73
C VAL A 616 -5.48 17.22 28.07
N ALA A 617 -4.26 17.25 27.52
CA ALA A 617 -3.25 16.21 27.79
C ALA A 617 -2.78 16.14 29.25
N LYS A 618 -2.95 17.21 30.03
CA LYS A 618 -2.66 17.24 31.48
C LYS A 618 -3.89 16.91 32.33
N SER A 619 -5.07 17.06 31.76
CA SER A 619 -6.33 16.72 32.42
C SER A 619 -6.56 15.22 32.44
N SER A 620 -7.57 14.78 33.20
CA SER A 620 -8.05 13.40 33.18
C SER A 620 -8.99 13.09 32.02
N LEU A 621 -9.28 14.06 31.13
CA LEU A 621 -10.26 13.92 30.06
C LEU A 621 -9.59 13.57 28.72
N GLN A 622 -10.28 12.74 27.92
CA GLN A 622 -9.99 12.50 26.51
C GLN A 622 -10.98 13.27 25.63
N TYR A 623 -10.72 13.39 24.33
CA TYR A 623 -11.67 14.07 23.43
C TYR A 623 -13.01 13.33 23.30
N SER A 624 -13.03 12.02 23.53
CA SER A 624 -14.24 11.19 23.61
C SER A 624 -15.00 11.35 24.93
N SER A 625 -14.38 11.90 25.98
CA SER A 625 -15.03 12.09 27.28
C SER A 625 -16.19 13.09 27.18
N PRO A 626 -17.20 13.00 28.05
CA PRO A 626 -18.22 14.04 28.20
C PRO A 626 -17.58 15.41 28.41
N ALA A 627 -18.19 16.45 27.84
CA ALA A 627 -17.73 17.81 28.06
C ALA A 627 -17.79 18.18 29.56
N PRO A 628 -16.90 19.07 30.04
CA PRO A 628 -16.89 19.51 31.44
C PRO A 628 -18.25 20.07 31.88
N ASP A 629 -18.59 19.87 33.16
CA ASP A 629 -19.88 20.25 33.74
C ASP A 629 -20.33 21.67 33.33
N GLY A 630 -21.57 21.75 32.83
CA GLY A 630 -22.16 23.01 32.37
C GLY A 630 -21.78 23.42 30.95
N CYS A 631 -21.02 22.60 30.20
CA CYS A 631 -20.73 22.82 28.79
C CYS A 631 -21.68 22.08 27.81
N GLY A 632 -22.67 21.36 28.31
CA GLY A 632 -23.65 20.58 27.54
C GLY A 632 -23.33 19.08 27.46
N ASP A 633 -24.19 18.31 26.79
CA ASP A 633 -24.17 16.84 26.78
C ASP A 633 -23.29 16.22 25.67
N GLN A 634 -22.55 17.05 24.94
CA GLN A 634 -21.64 16.61 23.86
C GLN A 634 -20.28 16.15 24.41
N THR A 635 -19.46 15.52 23.57
CA THR A 635 -18.09 15.17 23.94
C THR A 635 -17.20 16.42 24.02
N LEU A 636 -16.08 16.32 24.74
CA LEU A 636 -15.08 17.39 24.79
C LEU A 636 -14.54 17.72 23.39
N GLY A 637 -14.30 16.70 22.56
CA GLY A 637 -13.88 16.86 21.17
C GLY A 637 -14.88 17.68 20.35
N ASP A 638 -16.17 17.40 20.48
CA ASP A 638 -17.23 18.10 19.74
C ASP A 638 -17.37 19.55 20.19
N LEU A 639 -17.31 19.79 21.50
CA LEU A 639 -17.29 21.12 22.06
C LEU A 639 -16.10 21.93 21.54
N LEU A 640 -14.89 21.35 21.58
CA LEU A 640 -13.67 22.00 21.09
C LEU A 640 -13.67 22.20 19.57
N LEU A 641 -14.32 21.33 18.81
CA LEU A 641 -14.48 21.45 17.36
C LEU A 641 -15.68 22.32 16.94
N THR A 642 -16.34 23.00 17.88
CA THR A 642 -17.35 24.02 17.55
C THR A 642 -16.76 25.02 16.55
N PRO A 643 -17.37 25.23 15.37
CA PRO A 643 -16.82 26.11 14.35
C PRO A 643 -16.75 27.57 14.79
N THR A 644 -15.68 28.25 14.42
CA THR A 644 -15.54 29.70 14.53
C THR A 644 -16.69 30.41 13.82
N ARG A 645 -17.26 31.43 14.46
CA ARG A 645 -18.41 32.16 13.94
C ARG A 645 -17.99 33.09 12.80
N ILE A 646 -18.77 33.10 11.72
CA ILE A 646 -18.59 34.02 10.58
C ILE A 646 -19.51 35.22 10.79
N TYR A 647 -18.93 36.42 10.87
CA TYR A 647 -19.66 37.67 11.10
C TYR A 647 -19.85 38.52 9.84
N SER A 648 -19.15 38.21 8.75
CA SER A 648 -19.16 39.03 7.53
C SER A 648 -20.55 39.31 7.00
N HIS A 649 -21.42 38.30 6.93
CA HIS A 649 -22.76 38.49 6.41
C HIS A 649 -23.68 39.26 7.39
N SER A 650 -23.58 38.99 8.69
CA SER A 650 -24.49 39.57 9.69
C SER A 650 -24.10 40.98 10.13
N LEU A 651 -22.81 41.29 10.22
CA LEU A 651 -22.35 42.60 10.72
C LEU A 651 -22.04 43.61 9.62
N LEU A 652 -21.78 43.20 8.38
CA LEU A 652 -21.49 44.13 7.29
C LEU A 652 -22.57 45.22 7.09
N PRO A 653 -23.89 44.94 7.20
CA PRO A 653 -24.91 46.00 7.17
C PRO A 653 -24.75 47.02 8.31
N VAL A 654 -24.41 46.55 9.52
CA VAL A 654 -24.17 47.41 10.69
C VAL A 654 -22.93 48.27 10.49
N LEU A 655 -21.84 47.68 9.95
CA LEU A 655 -20.61 48.41 9.63
C LEU A 655 -20.84 49.48 8.56
N ARG A 656 -21.68 49.18 7.54
CA ARG A 656 -22.04 50.11 6.46
C ARG A 656 -22.98 51.24 6.86
N SER A 657 -23.53 51.23 8.09
CA SER A 657 -24.36 52.34 8.60
C SER A 657 -23.61 53.67 8.73
N GLY A 658 -22.26 53.64 8.77
CA GLY A 658 -21.42 54.81 9.02
C GLY A 658 -21.33 55.22 10.49
N HIS A 659 -21.99 54.48 11.38
CA HIS A 659 -22.03 54.75 12.83
C HIS A 659 -20.97 53.97 13.63
N VAL A 660 -20.39 52.92 13.03
CA VAL A 660 -19.30 52.15 13.63
C VAL A 660 -17.97 52.82 13.30
N LYS A 661 -17.16 53.09 14.31
CA LYS A 661 -15.85 53.74 14.16
C LYS A 661 -14.73 52.73 13.91
N ALA A 662 -14.81 51.56 14.51
CA ALA A 662 -13.85 50.49 14.35
C ALA A 662 -14.48 49.12 14.62
N PHE A 663 -13.91 48.08 14.01
CA PHE A 663 -14.24 46.67 14.24
C PHE A 663 -12.94 45.88 14.43
N ALA A 664 -12.82 45.12 15.51
CA ALA A 664 -11.74 44.18 15.75
C ALA A 664 -12.27 42.75 15.79
N HIS A 665 -11.72 41.87 14.96
CA HIS A 665 -11.90 40.43 15.12
C HIS A 665 -11.00 39.92 16.26
N ILE A 666 -11.55 39.17 17.21
CA ILE A 666 -10.78 38.67 18.36
C ILE A 666 -10.26 37.27 18.04
N THR A 667 -8.95 37.16 17.78
CA THR A 667 -8.30 35.91 17.36
C THR A 667 -7.02 35.66 18.18
N GLY A 668 -5.88 35.38 17.52
CA GLY A 668 -4.59 35.25 18.18
C GLY A 668 -4.20 36.57 18.84
N GLY A 669 -3.68 36.51 20.07
CA GLY A 669 -3.45 37.71 20.88
C GLY A 669 -4.70 38.20 21.64
N GLY A 670 -5.85 37.53 21.47
CA GLY A 670 -7.02 37.67 22.33
C GLY A 670 -7.55 39.10 22.42
N LEU A 671 -8.11 39.45 23.58
CA LEU A 671 -8.61 40.81 23.86
C LEU A 671 -7.47 41.83 23.92
N LEU A 672 -6.32 41.42 24.47
CA LEU A 672 -5.22 42.34 24.79
C LEU A 672 -4.50 42.88 23.56
N GLU A 673 -4.36 42.08 22.50
CA GLU A 673 -3.61 42.50 21.31
C GLU A 673 -4.50 42.93 20.14
N ASN A 674 -5.71 42.38 20.01
CA ASN A 674 -6.55 42.65 18.83
C ASN A 674 -7.27 44.00 18.90
N ILE A 675 -7.87 44.35 20.05
CA ILE A 675 -8.59 45.63 20.20
C ILE A 675 -7.66 46.84 19.96
N PRO A 676 -6.41 46.87 20.46
CA PRO A 676 -5.50 47.98 20.19
C PRO A 676 -5.12 48.19 18.72
N ARG A 677 -5.27 47.19 17.84
CA ARG A 677 -4.96 47.30 16.40
C ARG A 677 -5.86 48.27 15.67
N VAL A 678 -7.04 48.57 16.23
CA VAL A 678 -8.05 49.44 15.60
C VAL A 678 -8.27 50.75 16.36
N LEU A 679 -7.34 51.09 17.27
CA LEU A 679 -7.39 52.29 18.11
C LEU A 679 -6.18 53.19 17.86
N PRO A 680 -6.33 54.53 17.88
CA PRO A 680 -5.20 55.46 17.91
C PRO A 680 -4.24 55.17 19.08
N GLN A 681 -2.93 55.36 18.88
CA GLN A 681 -1.91 55.02 19.90
C GLN A 681 -2.15 55.67 21.27
N LYS A 682 -2.70 56.89 21.30
CA LYS A 682 -3.05 57.64 22.53
C LYS A 682 -4.25 57.11 23.31
N PHE A 683 -4.92 56.08 22.80
CA PHE A 683 -6.10 55.49 23.42
C PHE A 683 -5.91 53.99 23.71
N GLY A 684 -6.59 53.56 24.76
CA GLY A 684 -6.77 52.17 25.16
C GLY A 684 -8.24 51.91 25.51
N VAL A 685 -8.53 50.74 26.07
CA VAL A 685 -9.88 50.37 26.52
C VAL A 685 -9.86 49.82 27.94
N ASP A 686 -10.92 50.16 28.68
CA ASP A 686 -11.24 49.58 29.99
C ASP A 686 -12.51 48.74 29.85
N LEU A 687 -12.34 47.42 29.97
CA LEU A 687 -13.37 46.40 29.79
C LEU A 687 -13.78 45.81 31.14
N ASP A 688 -15.04 45.38 31.25
CA ASP A 688 -15.58 44.76 32.47
C ASP A 688 -16.22 43.40 32.16
N ALA A 689 -15.58 42.31 32.56
CA ALA A 689 -16.02 40.95 32.26
C ALA A 689 -17.41 40.58 32.81
N GLN A 690 -17.91 41.30 33.81
CA GLN A 690 -19.25 41.09 34.35
C GLN A 690 -20.36 41.51 33.37
N SER A 691 -20.02 42.25 32.31
CA SER A 691 -20.98 42.80 31.35
C SER A 691 -21.32 41.88 30.18
N TRP A 692 -20.59 40.78 29.97
CA TRP A 692 -20.89 39.80 28.93
C TRP A 692 -20.88 38.37 29.45
N ARG A 693 -21.46 37.47 28.65
CA ARG A 693 -21.50 36.05 28.97
C ARG A 693 -20.21 35.36 28.53
N ILE A 694 -19.48 34.78 29.47
CA ILE A 694 -18.31 33.93 29.20
C ILE A 694 -18.74 32.45 29.17
N PRO A 695 -18.58 31.73 28.05
CA PRO A 695 -18.88 30.31 27.98
C PRO A 695 -18.08 29.46 28.98
N ARG A 696 -18.70 28.40 29.51
CA ARG A 696 -18.13 27.55 30.57
C ARG A 696 -16.80 26.89 30.21
N ILE A 697 -16.56 26.63 28.92
CA ILE A 697 -15.30 26.06 28.46
C ILE A 697 -14.10 26.93 28.84
N PHE A 698 -14.23 28.26 28.86
CA PHE A 698 -13.16 29.16 29.28
C PHE A 698 -12.89 29.06 30.79
N SER A 699 -13.93 28.89 31.61
CA SER A 699 -13.77 28.63 33.05
C SER A 699 -13.01 27.32 33.29
N TRP A 700 -13.37 26.26 32.56
CA TRP A 700 -12.67 24.98 32.66
C TRP A 700 -11.20 25.10 32.22
N LEU A 701 -10.92 25.72 31.08
CA LEU A 701 -9.55 25.94 30.60
C LEU A 701 -8.70 26.74 31.60
N GLN A 702 -9.29 27.77 32.21
CA GLN A 702 -8.63 28.59 33.22
C GLN A 702 -8.28 27.76 34.46
N GLN A 703 -9.22 26.95 34.96
CA GLN A 703 -9.04 26.13 36.15
C GLN A 703 -8.07 24.97 35.91
N GLU A 704 -8.32 24.16 34.88
CA GLU A 704 -7.52 22.98 34.55
C GLU A 704 -6.10 23.39 34.13
N GLY A 705 -5.99 24.45 33.33
CA GLY A 705 -4.72 24.99 32.87
C GLY A 705 -3.98 25.86 33.88
N HIS A 706 -4.60 26.20 35.01
CA HIS A 706 -4.08 27.16 36.00
C HIS A 706 -3.63 28.49 35.35
N LEU A 707 -4.42 28.97 34.39
CA LEU A 707 -4.05 30.12 33.58
C LEU A 707 -4.27 31.43 34.34
N SER A 708 -3.31 32.35 34.21
CA SER A 708 -3.44 33.71 34.75
C SER A 708 -4.47 34.52 33.96
N GLU A 709 -4.94 35.62 34.56
CA GLU A 709 -5.86 36.54 33.89
C GLU A 709 -5.29 37.08 32.57
N GLU A 710 -4.03 37.48 32.58
CA GLU A 710 -3.32 37.97 31.40
C GLU A 710 -3.20 36.89 30.32
N GLU A 711 -2.87 35.65 30.69
CA GLU A 711 -2.76 34.55 29.74
C GLU A 711 -4.12 34.21 29.12
N MET A 712 -5.19 34.22 29.91
CA MET A 712 -6.55 34.02 29.38
C MET A 712 -6.91 35.12 28.37
N ALA A 713 -6.73 36.39 28.75
CA ALA A 713 -7.10 37.53 27.91
C ALA A 713 -6.20 37.70 26.67
N ARG A 714 -4.95 37.22 26.71
CA ARG A 714 -4.02 37.23 25.57
C ARG A 714 -4.22 36.06 24.64
N THR A 715 -4.53 34.87 25.16
CA THR A 715 -4.58 33.67 24.31
C THR A 715 -5.97 33.45 23.72
N PHE A 716 -7.02 33.79 24.47
CA PHE A 716 -8.38 33.45 24.12
C PHE A 716 -9.27 34.68 23.93
N ASN A 717 -10.38 34.45 23.25
CA ASN A 717 -11.43 35.43 22.99
C ASN A 717 -12.39 35.60 24.18
N CYS A 718 -12.35 34.69 25.17
CA CYS A 718 -13.12 34.75 26.42
C CYS A 718 -14.62 35.05 26.23
N GLY A 719 -15.23 34.48 25.17
CA GLY A 719 -16.64 34.68 24.84
C GLY A 719 -16.93 35.82 23.86
N VAL A 720 -16.00 36.75 23.64
CA VAL A 720 -16.16 37.88 22.71
C VAL A 720 -15.47 37.56 21.39
N GLY A 721 -16.23 37.30 20.33
CA GLY A 721 -15.66 36.98 19.02
C GLY A 721 -15.25 38.21 18.20
N ALA A 722 -15.88 39.36 18.42
CA ALA A 722 -15.52 40.63 17.80
C ALA A 722 -15.83 41.81 18.72
N ALA A 723 -15.17 42.96 18.52
CA ALA A 723 -15.40 44.18 19.28
C ALA A 723 -15.60 45.38 18.34
N LEU A 724 -16.62 46.20 18.61
CA LEU A 724 -16.92 47.43 17.87
C LEU A 724 -16.66 48.64 18.75
N VAL A 725 -16.18 49.74 18.16
CA VAL A 725 -16.10 51.05 18.81
C VAL A 725 -17.15 51.95 18.20
N VAL A 726 -18.02 52.53 19.05
CA VAL A 726 -19.13 53.39 18.62
C VAL A 726 -19.24 54.63 19.49
N SER A 727 -19.86 55.69 18.95
CA SER A 727 -20.24 56.86 19.75
C SER A 727 -21.24 56.48 20.83
N LYS A 728 -21.09 57.05 22.02
CA LYS A 728 -21.98 56.81 23.17
C LYS A 728 -23.47 56.98 22.82
N ASP A 729 -23.83 58.02 22.08
CA ASP A 729 -25.23 58.34 21.73
C ASP A 729 -25.89 57.35 20.76
N LEU A 730 -25.08 56.54 20.05
CA LEU A 730 -25.56 55.56 19.06
C LEU A 730 -25.56 54.12 19.60
N THR A 731 -25.09 53.91 20.84
CA THR A 731 -24.90 52.58 21.44
C THR A 731 -26.18 51.73 21.39
N GLU A 732 -27.30 52.27 21.86
CA GLU A 732 -28.61 51.58 21.90
C GLU A 732 -29.13 51.22 20.51
N GLN A 733 -28.91 52.10 19.52
CA GLN A 733 -29.31 51.83 18.14
C GLN A 733 -28.48 50.69 17.55
N ILE A 734 -27.16 50.73 17.73
CA ILE A 734 -26.26 49.69 17.20
C ILE A 734 -26.54 48.32 17.84
N LEU A 735 -26.81 48.26 19.14
CA LEU A 735 -27.21 47.00 19.79
C LEU A 735 -28.52 46.45 19.21
N LYS A 736 -29.48 47.31 18.88
CA LYS A 736 -30.73 46.89 18.21
C LYS A 736 -30.45 46.38 16.80
N ASP A 737 -29.59 47.05 16.03
CA ASP A 737 -29.25 46.66 14.66
C ASP A 737 -28.53 45.30 14.66
N ILE A 738 -27.56 45.10 15.55
CA ILE A 738 -26.86 43.82 15.75
C ILE A 738 -27.86 42.70 16.08
N LYS A 739 -28.81 42.97 16.99
CA LYS A 739 -29.85 42.01 17.39
C LYS A 739 -30.81 41.68 16.24
N GLN A 740 -31.15 42.65 15.37
CA GLN A 740 -31.95 42.42 14.16
C GLN A 740 -31.26 41.44 13.21
N HIS A 741 -29.92 41.47 13.17
CA HIS A 741 -29.10 40.53 12.40
C HIS A 741 -28.78 39.22 13.14
N LYS A 742 -29.51 38.90 14.23
CA LYS A 742 -29.41 37.66 15.02
C LYS A 742 -28.04 37.41 15.64
N GLU A 743 -27.34 38.49 15.96
CA GLU A 743 -26.11 38.48 16.74
C GLU A 743 -26.41 38.87 18.19
N GLU A 744 -25.70 38.25 19.13
CA GLU A 744 -25.74 38.60 20.55
C GLU A 744 -24.57 39.54 20.86
N ALA A 745 -24.83 40.61 21.60
CA ALA A 745 -23.83 41.63 21.90
C ALA A 745 -24.12 42.38 23.20
N TRP A 746 -23.05 42.94 23.77
CA TRP A 746 -23.08 43.65 25.04
C TRP A 746 -22.20 44.90 25.00
N VAL A 747 -22.53 45.89 25.81
CA VAL A 747 -21.58 46.97 26.12
C VAL A 747 -20.54 46.41 27.07
N ILE A 748 -19.32 46.20 26.57
CA ILE A 748 -18.26 45.53 27.33
C ILE A 748 -17.26 46.49 27.97
N GLY A 749 -17.27 47.77 27.60
CA GLY A 749 -16.34 48.75 28.11
C GLY A 749 -16.37 50.08 27.38
N LYS A 750 -15.31 50.85 27.55
CA LYS A 750 -15.16 52.18 26.95
C LYS A 750 -13.71 52.49 26.56
N VAL A 751 -13.55 53.40 25.61
CA VAL A 751 -12.27 53.97 25.21
C VAL A 751 -11.80 54.95 26.28
N VAL A 752 -10.52 54.85 26.67
CA VAL A 752 -9.87 55.68 27.69
C VAL A 752 -8.56 56.25 27.17
N ALA A 753 -8.12 57.40 27.69
CA ALA A 753 -6.78 57.91 27.43
C ALA A 753 -5.72 56.91 27.91
N CYS A 754 -4.70 56.65 27.09
CA CYS A 754 -3.61 55.72 27.40
C CYS A 754 -2.25 56.45 27.26
N PRO A 755 -1.55 56.69 28.38
CA PRO A 755 -0.17 57.19 28.34
C PRO A 755 0.77 56.23 27.61
N GLU A 756 1.81 56.78 27.00
CA GLU A 756 2.84 56.00 26.31
C GLU A 756 3.49 54.98 27.27
N GLY A 757 3.61 53.73 26.84
CA GLY A 757 4.17 52.63 27.66
C GLY A 757 3.20 51.96 28.64
N SER A 758 1.95 52.43 28.77
CA SER A 758 0.93 51.76 29.60
C SER A 758 0.22 50.62 28.84
N PRO A 759 -0.31 49.59 29.54
CA PRO A 759 -1.16 48.57 28.91
C PRO A 759 -2.38 49.19 28.23
N ARG A 760 -2.57 48.90 26.95
CA ARG A 760 -3.65 49.49 26.14
C ARG A 760 -5.01 48.84 26.36
N VAL A 761 -5.06 47.71 27.04
CA VAL A 761 -6.31 47.00 27.39
C VAL A 761 -6.24 46.64 28.86
N LYS A 762 -7.26 47.03 29.61
CA LYS A 762 -7.50 46.57 30.97
C LYS A 762 -8.80 45.79 30.99
N VAL A 763 -8.77 44.55 31.48
CA VAL A 763 -9.97 43.72 31.66
C VAL A 763 -10.20 43.55 33.15
N ARG A 764 -11.32 44.05 33.66
CA ARG A 764 -11.70 43.91 35.08
C ARG A 764 -12.55 42.66 35.29
N HIS A 765 -12.41 42.06 36.48
CA HIS A 765 -13.24 40.95 36.97
C HIS A 765 -13.26 39.69 36.08
N LEU A 766 -12.23 39.45 35.26
CA LEU A 766 -12.24 38.35 34.29
C LEU A 766 -12.26 36.99 34.99
N ILE A 767 -11.32 36.75 35.89
CA ILE A 767 -11.24 35.49 36.65
C ILE A 767 -12.43 35.35 37.60
N GLU A 768 -12.84 36.42 38.27
CA GLU A 768 -14.01 36.43 39.16
C GLU A 768 -15.28 35.99 38.42
N THR A 769 -15.52 36.52 37.22
CA THR A 769 -16.68 36.15 36.41
C THR A 769 -16.62 34.67 35.98
N MET A 770 -15.44 34.17 35.62
CA MET A 770 -15.23 32.75 35.28
C MET A 770 -15.46 31.84 36.50
N GLN A 771 -15.08 32.28 37.69
CA GLN A 771 -15.27 31.55 38.96
C GLN A 771 -16.72 31.61 39.47
N ILE A 772 -17.42 32.73 39.33
CA ILE A 772 -18.86 32.87 39.67
C ILE A 772 -19.71 31.97 38.79
N ASN A 773 -19.40 31.93 37.50
CA ASN A 773 -19.98 30.91 36.65
C ASN A 773 -19.63 29.54 37.23
N GLY A 774 -18.35 29.22 37.46
CA GLY A 774 -17.91 27.97 38.11
C GLY A 774 -18.63 27.59 39.42
N SER A 775 -19.03 28.53 40.27
CA SER A 775 -19.43 28.32 41.68
C SER A 775 -20.93 28.08 41.94
N VAL A 776 -21.79 27.98 40.91
CA VAL A 776 -23.15 27.41 41.07
C VAL A 776 -23.13 25.91 41.46
N LEU A 777 -21.94 25.34 41.67
CA LEU A 777 -21.67 24.04 42.29
C LEU A 777 -21.74 24.04 43.84
N GLY A 778 -22.28 25.08 44.48
CA GLY A 778 -22.21 25.25 45.93
C GLY A 778 -23.31 24.64 46.80
N ASN A 779 -24.50 24.31 46.30
CA ASN A 779 -25.60 23.84 47.17
C ASN A 779 -26.46 22.76 46.51
N GLY A 780 -26.10 21.50 46.69
CA GLY A 780 -26.92 20.37 46.28
C GLY A 780 -26.22 19.03 46.46
N THR A 781 -26.22 18.52 47.70
CA THR A 781 -25.82 17.15 48.08
C THR A 781 -24.34 16.78 47.84
N LEU A 782 -23.50 17.25 48.74
CA LEU A 782 -22.22 16.60 49.07
C LEU A 782 -22.50 15.16 49.58
N LYS A 783 -22.42 14.19 48.67
CA LYS A 783 -21.86 12.89 49.02
C LYS A 783 -20.40 12.90 48.59
N ASN A 784 -19.53 12.74 49.57
CA ASN A 784 -18.09 12.54 49.43
C ASN A 784 -17.77 11.56 48.29
N HIS A 785 -17.43 12.06 47.12
CA HIS A 785 -16.44 11.41 46.27
C HIS A 785 -15.17 12.22 46.39
N PHE A 786 -14.33 11.76 47.33
CA PHE A 786 -12.93 12.12 47.37
C PHE A 786 -12.37 12.13 45.95
N SER A 787 -11.66 13.20 45.63
CA SER A 787 -10.64 13.25 44.59
C SER A 787 -9.81 11.97 44.62
N VAL A 788 -10.04 11.08 43.66
CA VAL A 788 -9.10 10.03 43.33
C VAL A 788 -8.52 10.45 41.99
N GLN A 789 -7.34 11.09 42.01
CA GLN A 789 -6.44 10.90 40.87
C GLN A 789 -6.40 9.38 40.64
N PRO A 790 -6.65 8.86 39.43
CA PRO A 790 -6.49 7.43 39.21
C PRO A 790 -5.06 7.10 39.65
N LYS A 791 -4.96 6.32 40.73
CA LYS A 791 -3.69 6.01 41.38
C LYS A 791 -2.80 5.37 40.32
N LYS A 792 -1.75 6.08 39.87
CA LYS A 792 -0.80 5.54 38.89
C LYS A 792 -0.35 4.18 39.39
N ALA A 793 -0.43 3.16 38.54
CA ALA A 793 0.01 1.82 38.89
C ALA A 793 1.50 1.89 39.27
N ARG A 794 1.83 1.38 40.45
CA ARG A 794 3.19 1.34 40.98
C ARG A 794 3.93 0.21 40.28
N VAL A 795 4.93 0.55 39.48
CA VAL A 795 5.65 -0.41 38.64
C VAL A 795 7.01 -0.72 39.25
N ALA A 796 7.32 -2.00 39.40
CA ALA A 796 8.69 -2.44 39.63
C ALA A 796 9.28 -2.95 38.32
N VAL A 797 10.53 -2.58 38.01
CA VAL A 797 11.23 -3.06 36.81
C VAL A 797 12.39 -3.95 37.21
N LEU A 798 12.43 -5.18 36.69
CA LEU A 798 13.47 -6.15 36.93
C LEU A 798 14.43 -6.17 35.73
N ILE A 799 15.74 -6.09 35.99
CA ILE A 799 16.79 -6.00 34.95
C ILE A 799 17.99 -6.91 35.23
N SER A 800 18.76 -7.24 34.20
CA SER A 800 20.04 -7.98 34.33
C SER A 800 21.24 -7.37 33.58
N GLY A 801 21.05 -6.24 32.91
CA GLY A 801 22.04 -5.71 31.96
C GLY A 801 21.96 -4.20 31.72
N THR A 802 22.09 -3.79 30.45
CA THR A 802 22.29 -2.38 30.04
C THR A 802 21.09 -1.47 30.26
N GLY A 803 19.89 -2.03 30.45
CA GLY A 803 18.66 -1.29 30.72
C GLY A 803 18.22 -0.37 29.58
N SER A 804 18.31 -0.82 28.31
CA SER A 804 17.75 -0.04 27.19
C SER A 804 16.21 0.02 27.26
N ASN A 805 15.56 -1.13 27.47
CA ASN A 805 14.12 -1.21 27.72
C ASN A 805 13.69 -0.46 28.99
N LEU A 806 14.52 -0.48 30.04
CA LEU A 806 14.29 0.33 31.24
C LEU A 806 14.27 1.83 30.91
N GLN A 807 15.17 2.32 30.07
CA GLN A 807 15.17 3.74 29.68
C GLN A 807 13.86 4.13 28.98
N ALA A 808 13.39 3.32 28.04
CA ALA A 808 12.13 3.56 27.35
C ALA A 808 10.93 3.58 28.32
N LEU A 809 10.91 2.71 29.33
CA LEU A 809 9.89 2.72 30.39
C LEU A 809 9.99 3.97 31.29
N ILE A 810 11.21 4.40 31.63
CA ILE A 810 11.44 5.63 32.40
C ILE A 810 10.90 6.85 31.63
N ASP A 811 11.23 6.96 30.35
CA ASP A 811 10.84 8.09 29.52
C ASP A 811 9.31 8.15 29.39
N SER A 812 8.66 7.01 29.12
CA SER A 812 7.19 6.92 29.06
C SER A 812 6.52 7.21 30.39
N THR A 813 7.05 6.70 31.51
CA THR A 813 6.40 6.88 32.83
C THR A 813 6.53 8.30 33.39
N ARG A 814 7.44 9.11 32.82
CA ARG A 814 7.60 10.53 33.14
C ARG A 814 6.60 11.43 32.43
N GLU A 815 5.91 10.94 31.40
CA GLU A 815 4.88 11.70 30.73
C GLU A 815 3.69 11.97 31.70
N PRO A 816 3.14 13.19 31.73
CA PRO A 816 2.02 13.52 32.62
C PRO A 816 0.83 12.57 32.47
N SER A 817 0.52 12.18 31.23
CA SER A 817 -0.53 11.25 30.82
C SER A 817 -0.26 9.78 31.16
N SER A 818 0.93 9.42 31.67
CA SER A 818 1.24 8.04 32.03
C SER A 818 0.36 7.56 33.18
N CYS A 819 -0.29 6.41 32.99
CA CYS A 819 -1.03 5.67 34.01
C CYS A 819 -0.10 4.85 34.92
N ALA A 820 1.20 4.81 34.64
CA ALA A 820 2.21 4.06 35.36
C ALA A 820 3.25 4.97 36.03
N HIS A 821 3.79 4.52 37.18
CA HIS A 821 4.89 5.17 37.88
C HIS A 821 5.89 4.12 38.39
N ILE A 822 7.15 4.21 37.97
CA ILE A 822 8.18 3.27 38.41
C ILE A 822 8.61 3.59 39.85
N VAL A 823 8.38 2.65 40.78
CA VAL A 823 8.67 2.82 42.21
C VAL A 823 9.99 2.19 42.64
N VAL A 824 10.47 1.16 41.93
CA VAL A 824 11.75 0.50 42.22
C VAL A 824 12.31 -0.19 40.97
N VAL A 825 13.63 -0.20 40.84
CA VAL A 825 14.36 -1.05 39.88
C VAL A 825 15.16 -2.11 40.64
N ILE A 826 14.91 -3.38 40.34
CA ILE A 826 15.58 -4.52 40.97
C ILE A 826 16.52 -5.17 39.96
N SER A 827 17.80 -5.28 40.30
CA SER A 827 18.79 -6.00 39.49
C SER A 827 19.27 -7.26 40.18
N ASN A 828 19.40 -8.36 39.43
CA ASN A 828 20.02 -9.59 39.93
C ASN A 828 21.57 -9.57 39.89
N LYS A 829 22.17 -8.50 39.37
CA LYS A 829 23.61 -8.26 39.27
C LYS A 829 23.96 -6.87 39.80
N ALA A 830 25.05 -6.78 40.56
CA ALA A 830 25.62 -5.50 40.95
C ALA A 830 26.30 -4.81 39.75
N ALA A 831 26.44 -3.48 39.80
CA ALA A 831 27.21 -2.67 38.86
C ALA A 831 26.84 -2.85 37.37
N VAL A 832 25.52 -2.91 37.07
CA VAL A 832 25.03 -2.92 35.68
C VAL A 832 24.58 -1.52 35.27
N ALA A 833 24.82 -1.12 34.01
CA ALA A 833 24.48 0.23 33.52
C ALA A 833 22.99 0.60 33.63
N GLY A 834 22.09 -0.39 33.73
CA GLY A 834 20.68 -0.13 33.99
C GLY A 834 20.40 0.46 35.38
N LEU A 835 21.23 0.16 36.39
CA LEU A 835 21.10 0.75 37.73
C LEU A 835 21.49 2.24 37.70
N ASP A 836 22.59 2.58 37.02
CA ASP A 836 23.02 3.98 36.86
C ASP A 836 21.93 4.84 36.18
N LYS A 837 21.20 4.26 35.22
CA LYS A 837 20.07 4.93 34.56
C LYS A 837 18.91 5.19 35.51
N ALA A 838 18.57 4.20 36.34
CA ALA A 838 17.52 4.36 37.35
C ALA A 838 17.89 5.41 38.40
N GLU A 839 19.14 5.42 38.87
CA GLU A 839 19.63 6.41 39.83
C GLU A 839 19.63 7.82 39.26
N ARG A 840 20.13 8.02 38.03
CA ARG A 840 20.00 9.30 37.32
C ARG A 840 18.56 9.73 37.13
N ALA A 841 17.65 8.77 37.06
CA ALA A 841 16.23 9.04 36.94
C ALA A 841 15.53 9.34 38.28
N GLY A 842 16.25 9.26 39.41
CA GLY A 842 15.71 9.44 40.75
C GLY A 842 14.88 8.25 41.26
N ILE A 843 15.04 7.07 40.65
CA ILE A 843 14.27 5.87 40.98
C ILE A 843 15.08 5.00 41.96
N PRO A 844 14.48 4.56 43.09
CA PRO A 844 15.14 3.66 44.02
C PRO A 844 15.63 2.37 43.36
N THR A 845 16.84 1.94 43.70
CA THR A 845 17.45 0.70 43.19
C THR A 845 17.67 -0.33 44.30
N ARG A 846 17.54 -1.62 43.95
CA ARG A 846 17.86 -2.76 44.82
C ARG A 846 18.65 -3.80 44.05
N VAL A 847 19.71 -4.34 44.66
CA VAL A 847 20.50 -5.43 44.08
C VAL A 847 20.26 -6.70 44.89
N ILE A 848 19.70 -7.73 44.25
CA ILE A 848 19.44 -9.02 44.88
C ILE A 848 20.23 -10.07 44.11
N ASN A 849 21.40 -10.46 44.63
CA ASN A 849 22.25 -11.40 43.91
C ASN A 849 21.74 -12.83 44.09
N HIS A 850 21.19 -13.39 43.02
CA HIS A 850 20.68 -14.78 42.98
C HIS A 850 21.68 -15.85 43.45
N LYS A 851 23.00 -15.59 43.40
CA LYS A 851 24.03 -16.53 43.88
C LYS A 851 24.08 -16.67 45.41
N LEU A 852 23.42 -15.78 46.15
CA LEU A 852 23.42 -15.77 47.62
C LEU A 852 22.30 -16.63 48.22
N TYR A 853 21.43 -17.22 47.40
CA TYR A 853 20.26 -17.99 47.85
C TYR A 853 20.40 -19.46 47.43
N LYS A 854 19.94 -20.38 48.28
CA LYS A 854 20.12 -21.83 48.06
C LYS A 854 19.14 -22.40 47.05
N SER A 855 18.02 -21.71 46.83
CA SER A 855 16.99 -22.11 45.87
C SER A 855 16.43 -20.91 45.12
N ARG A 856 15.80 -21.18 43.97
CA ARG A 856 15.07 -20.17 43.19
C ARG A 856 13.92 -19.56 44.00
N VAL A 857 13.23 -20.38 44.80
CA VAL A 857 12.13 -19.92 45.65
C VAL A 857 12.63 -18.94 46.72
N GLU A 858 13.77 -19.22 47.35
CA GLU A 858 14.38 -18.28 48.31
C GLU A 858 14.77 -16.95 47.65
N PHE A 859 15.32 -17.01 46.43
CA PHE A 859 15.67 -15.82 45.65
C PHE A 859 14.44 -14.98 45.27
N ASP A 860 13.39 -15.63 44.76
CA ASP A 860 12.17 -14.95 44.36
C ASP A 860 11.42 -14.37 45.56
N THR A 861 11.44 -15.03 46.72
CA THR A 861 10.90 -14.50 47.99
C THR A 861 11.61 -13.20 48.40
N ALA A 862 12.93 -13.10 48.18
CA ALA A 862 13.66 -11.86 48.47
C ALA A 862 13.28 -10.72 47.49
N ILE A 863 13.02 -11.04 46.22
CA ILE A 863 12.47 -10.06 45.26
C ILE A 863 11.08 -9.62 45.74
N ASP A 864 10.23 -10.58 46.08
CA ASP A 864 8.85 -10.36 46.51
C ASP A 864 8.75 -9.45 47.74
N GLN A 865 9.64 -9.62 48.72
CA GLN A 865 9.75 -8.73 49.89
C GLN A 865 10.02 -7.27 49.48
N VAL A 866 10.87 -7.04 48.48
CA VAL A 866 11.10 -5.69 47.94
C VAL A 866 9.87 -5.19 47.17
N LEU A 867 9.22 -6.04 46.39
CA LEU A 867 8.00 -5.64 45.68
C LEU A 867 6.89 -5.21 46.65
N GLU A 868 6.76 -5.88 47.79
CA GLU A 868 5.87 -5.53 48.89
C GLU A 868 6.30 -4.25 49.62
N GLU A 869 7.59 -4.09 49.94
CA GLU A 869 8.18 -2.87 50.54
C GLU A 869 7.78 -1.63 49.71
N TYR A 870 7.81 -1.74 48.39
CA TYR A 870 7.47 -0.67 47.47
C TYR A 870 6.01 -0.67 47.02
N SER A 871 5.12 -1.49 47.62
CA SER A 871 3.69 -1.57 47.29
C SER A 871 3.44 -1.67 45.78
N THR A 872 4.12 -2.61 45.12
CA THR A 872 4.10 -2.74 43.66
C THR A 872 2.76 -3.29 43.16
N ASP A 873 2.23 -2.69 42.09
CA ASP A 873 1.01 -3.12 41.40
C ASP A 873 1.32 -3.94 40.14
N ILE A 874 2.38 -3.59 39.39
CA ILE A 874 2.79 -4.24 38.13
C ILE A 874 4.30 -4.50 38.13
N VAL A 875 4.72 -5.66 37.63
CA VAL A 875 6.13 -6.06 37.51
C VAL A 875 6.52 -6.13 36.03
N CYS A 876 7.52 -5.38 35.60
CA CYS A 876 8.05 -5.41 34.23
C CYS A 876 9.41 -6.11 34.17
N LEU A 877 9.53 -7.16 33.36
CA LEU A 877 10.79 -7.84 33.09
C LEU A 877 11.46 -7.18 31.87
N ALA A 878 12.37 -6.24 32.13
CA ALA A 878 13.08 -5.49 31.10
C ALA A 878 14.46 -6.09 30.83
N GLY A 879 14.48 -7.25 30.15
CA GLY A 879 15.70 -8.01 29.94
C GLY A 879 16.22 -8.69 31.21
N PHE A 880 15.31 -9.25 32.01
CA PHE A 880 15.62 -9.99 33.22
C PHE A 880 15.98 -11.44 32.88
N MET A 881 17.27 -11.78 32.92
CA MET A 881 17.82 -13.04 32.40
C MET A 881 17.72 -14.20 33.39
N ARG A 882 16.61 -14.33 34.12
CA ARG A 882 16.35 -15.41 35.10
C ARG A 882 14.91 -15.92 34.98
N ILE A 883 14.78 -17.25 35.02
CA ILE A 883 13.47 -17.90 35.12
C ILE A 883 12.98 -17.79 36.57
N LEU A 884 11.78 -17.27 36.76
CA LEU A 884 11.10 -17.15 38.05
C LEU A 884 10.42 -18.49 38.44
N SER A 885 10.16 -18.71 39.72
CA SER A 885 9.51 -19.91 40.23
C SER A 885 7.99 -19.86 40.06
N GLY A 886 7.36 -21.03 39.89
CA GLY A 886 5.89 -21.13 39.76
C GLY A 886 5.12 -20.43 40.88
N PRO A 887 5.48 -20.56 42.18
CA PRO A 887 4.83 -19.82 43.26
C PRO A 887 4.86 -18.30 43.08
N PHE A 888 5.99 -17.74 42.61
CA PHE A 888 6.14 -16.31 42.36
C PHE A 888 5.29 -15.85 41.17
N VAL A 889 5.32 -16.59 40.07
CA VAL A 889 4.52 -16.28 38.87
C VAL A 889 3.03 -16.31 39.19
N ARG A 890 2.55 -17.32 39.94
CA ARG A 890 1.14 -17.39 40.37
C ARG A 890 0.72 -16.23 41.26
N LYS A 891 1.61 -15.73 42.13
CA LYS A 891 1.31 -14.57 42.99
C LYS A 891 1.08 -13.29 42.18
N TRP A 892 1.85 -13.12 41.11
CA TRP A 892 1.85 -11.93 40.25
C TRP A 892 1.11 -12.15 38.91
N ASP A 893 0.27 -13.19 38.83
CA ASP A 893 -0.47 -13.53 37.61
C ASP A 893 -1.37 -12.37 37.17
N GLY A 894 -1.39 -12.10 35.87
CA GLY A 894 -2.06 -10.93 35.28
C GLY A 894 -1.47 -9.56 35.65
N LYS A 895 -0.36 -9.52 36.40
CA LYS A 895 0.32 -8.27 36.84
C LYS A 895 1.79 -8.20 36.44
N MET A 896 2.29 -9.21 35.71
CA MET A 896 3.69 -9.28 35.30
C MET A 896 3.81 -9.28 33.78
N LEU A 897 4.63 -8.39 33.26
CA LEU A 897 4.84 -8.17 31.83
C LEU A 897 6.27 -8.53 31.45
N ASN A 898 6.45 -9.20 30.32
CA ASN A 898 7.75 -9.45 29.73
C ASN A 898 7.77 -9.01 28.27
N ILE A 899 8.93 -8.54 27.82
CA ILE A 899 9.20 -8.32 26.41
C ILE A 899 10.16 -9.37 25.87
N HIS A 900 9.77 -10.01 24.78
CA HIS A 900 10.52 -11.06 24.12
C HIS A 900 10.97 -10.62 22.71
N PRO A 901 12.24 -10.81 22.32
CA PRO A 901 12.82 -10.34 21.05
C PRO A 901 12.44 -11.20 19.82
N SER A 902 11.24 -11.77 19.78
CA SER A 902 10.62 -12.38 18.59
C SER A 902 9.11 -12.20 18.58
N LEU A 903 8.48 -12.52 17.45
CA LEU A 903 7.04 -12.69 17.34
C LEU A 903 6.63 -14.05 17.91
N LEU A 904 6.27 -14.12 19.19
CA LEU A 904 5.76 -15.34 19.81
C LEU A 904 4.49 -15.84 19.07
N PRO A 905 4.32 -17.16 18.89
CA PRO A 905 5.09 -18.25 19.51
C PRO A 905 6.39 -18.65 18.78
N SER A 906 6.82 -17.92 17.75
CA SER A 906 8.05 -18.21 17.01
C SER A 906 9.31 -17.89 17.83
N PHE A 907 10.34 -18.74 17.72
CA PHE A 907 11.67 -18.55 18.35
C PHE A 907 11.59 -18.24 19.85
N LYS A 908 11.01 -19.16 20.63
CA LYS A 908 10.97 -19.07 22.10
C LYS A 908 12.36 -19.24 22.72
N GLY A 909 12.52 -18.75 23.95
CA GLY A 909 13.74 -18.91 24.73
C GLY A 909 14.87 -17.98 24.29
N SER A 910 16.10 -18.30 24.70
CA SER A 910 17.27 -17.48 24.41
C SER A 910 17.64 -17.49 22.92
N ASN A 911 18.34 -16.44 22.48
CA ASN A 911 18.92 -16.32 21.14
C ASN A 911 17.90 -16.22 19.99
N ALA A 912 16.72 -15.64 20.25
CA ALA A 912 15.67 -15.47 19.25
C ALA A 912 16.13 -14.85 17.91
N HIS A 913 17.06 -13.89 17.95
CA HIS A 913 17.63 -13.29 16.73
C HIS A 913 18.48 -14.27 15.91
N GLU A 914 19.29 -15.12 16.57
CA GLU A 914 20.09 -16.16 15.91
C GLU A 914 19.15 -17.17 15.24
N GLN A 915 18.16 -17.66 15.99
CA GLN A 915 17.18 -18.61 15.47
C GLN A 915 16.41 -18.04 14.27
N ALA A 916 16.04 -16.75 14.30
CA ALA A 916 15.37 -16.09 13.18
C ALA A 916 16.26 -16.01 11.93
N LEU A 917 17.55 -15.71 12.10
CA LEU A 917 18.51 -15.68 10.99
C LEU A 917 18.77 -17.08 10.43
N GLU A 918 18.96 -18.08 11.29
CA GLU A 918 19.18 -19.48 10.92
C GLU A 918 17.97 -20.09 10.20
N ALA A 919 16.75 -19.74 10.64
CA ALA A 919 15.52 -20.16 9.99
C ALA A 919 15.29 -19.48 8.64
N GLY A 920 16.08 -18.45 8.29
CA GLY A 920 15.95 -17.72 7.03
C GLY A 920 14.61 -16.99 6.89
N VAL A 921 13.95 -16.64 8.00
CA VAL A 921 12.68 -15.90 7.93
C VAL A 921 12.92 -14.50 7.42
N THR A 922 11.97 -13.97 6.64
CA THR A 922 12.04 -12.59 6.10
C THR A 922 11.45 -11.55 7.05
N VAL A 923 10.75 -11.99 8.10
CA VAL A 923 10.12 -11.14 9.12
C VAL A 923 10.30 -11.77 10.50
N THR A 924 10.69 -10.96 11.47
CA THR A 924 10.67 -11.27 12.91
C THR A 924 10.05 -10.09 13.65
N GLY A 925 10.33 -9.86 14.93
CA GLY A 925 9.80 -8.73 15.67
C GLY A 925 10.07 -8.82 17.16
N CYS A 926 9.22 -8.20 17.96
CA CYS A 926 9.17 -8.38 19.40
C CYS A 926 7.73 -8.53 19.89
N THR A 927 7.57 -9.15 21.05
CA THR A 927 6.28 -9.43 21.68
C THR A 927 6.28 -8.99 23.13
N VAL A 928 5.28 -8.22 23.53
CA VAL A 928 4.98 -7.98 24.95
C VAL A 928 3.84 -8.89 25.36
N HIS A 929 4.02 -9.65 26.44
CA HIS A 929 3.04 -10.61 26.92
C HIS A 929 2.98 -10.65 28.45
N PHE A 930 1.87 -11.15 28.99
CA PHE A 930 1.78 -11.51 30.40
C PHE A 930 2.73 -12.69 30.69
N VAL A 931 3.39 -12.70 31.84
CA VAL A 931 4.26 -13.83 32.24
C VAL A 931 3.39 -15.00 32.69
N ALA A 932 3.68 -16.20 32.18
CA ALA A 932 3.06 -17.47 32.59
C ALA A 932 4.13 -18.41 33.17
N GLU A 933 3.70 -19.51 33.81
CA GLU A 933 4.64 -20.50 34.38
C GLU A 933 5.51 -21.16 33.30
N ASP A 934 4.90 -21.43 32.14
CA ASP A 934 5.61 -21.87 30.95
C ASP A 934 6.28 -20.68 30.28
N VAL A 935 7.59 -20.83 29.99
CA VAL A 935 8.42 -19.79 29.38
C VAL A 935 7.84 -19.38 28.03
N ASP A 936 7.67 -18.06 27.84
CA ASP A 936 7.16 -17.42 26.63
C ASP A 936 5.82 -18.00 26.12
N ALA A 937 4.96 -18.42 27.05
CA ALA A 937 3.64 -19.00 26.75
C ALA A 937 2.46 -18.15 27.22
N GLY A 938 2.71 -17.00 27.84
CA GLY A 938 1.64 -16.14 28.34
C GLY A 938 0.95 -15.33 27.24
N GLN A 939 -0.20 -14.76 27.60
CA GLN A 939 -1.07 -14.08 26.64
C GLN A 939 -0.42 -12.81 26.07
N ILE A 940 -0.46 -12.68 24.75
CA ILE A 940 0.17 -11.61 23.98
C ILE A 940 -0.64 -10.32 24.11
N ILE A 941 0.01 -9.24 24.55
CA ILE A 941 -0.58 -7.91 24.70
C ILE A 941 -0.37 -7.08 23.43
N LEU A 942 0.88 -6.97 22.96
CA LEU A 942 1.25 -6.26 21.74
C LEU A 942 2.39 -7.00 21.02
N GLN A 943 2.44 -6.85 19.69
CA GLN A 943 3.53 -7.31 18.84
C GLN A 943 3.90 -6.23 17.83
N GLU A 944 5.17 -6.14 17.46
CA GLU A 944 5.63 -5.30 16.36
C GLU A 944 6.60 -6.09 15.48
N SER A 945 6.29 -6.15 14.19
CA SER A 945 7.09 -6.86 13.20
C SER A 945 8.26 -6.03 12.72
N VAL A 946 9.41 -6.67 12.52
CA VAL A 946 10.64 -6.09 11.99
C VAL A 946 11.15 -6.93 10.82
N PRO A 947 11.48 -6.33 9.67
CA PRO A 947 11.96 -7.09 8.51
C PRO A 947 13.37 -7.64 8.76
N VAL A 948 13.61 -8.88 8.34
CA VAL A 948 14.96 -9.49 8.27
C VAL A 948 15.49 -9.29 6.84
N LYS A 949 16.56 -8.52 6.71
CA LYS A 949 17.20 -8.16 5.44
C LYS A 949 18.28 -9.18 5.08
N ARG A 950 18.52 -9.35 3.78
CA ARG A 950 19.65 -10.16 3.29
C ARG A 950 20.97 -9.55 3.79
N GLY A 951 21.82 -10.37 4.40
CA GLY A 951 23.11 -9.96 4.96
C GLY A 951 23.04 -9.47 6.41
N ASP A 952 21.88 -9.57 7.08
CA ASP A 952 21.80 -9.25 8.50
C ASP A 952 22.69 -10.15 9.35
N THR A 953 23.38 -9.51 10.30
CA THR A 953 23.99 -10.15 11.46
C THR A 953 23.05 -10.09 12.66
N VAL A 954 23.33 -10.88 13.70
CA VAL A 954 22.60 -10.83 14.99
C VAL A 954 22.58 -9.40 15.55
N ALA A 955 23.69 -8.67 15.46
CA ALA A 955 23.79 -7.30 15.95
C ALA A 955 22.88 -6.31 15.18
N THR A 956 22.89 -6.37 13.84
CA THR A 956 22.08 -5.47 12.99
C THR A 956 20.58 -5.76 13.07
N LEU A 957 20.22 -7.03 13.31
CA LEU A 957 18.83 -7.41 13.56
C LEU A 957 18.39 -6.99 14.98
N SER A 958 19.25 -7.23 15.98
CA SER A 958 18.98 -6.87 17.38
C SER A 958 18.76 -5.37 17.56
N GLU A 959 19.56 -4.49 16.95
CA GLU A 959 19.33 -3.04 17.05
C GLU A 959 17.99 -2.61 16.44
N ARG A 960 17.54 -3.24 15.35
CA ARG A 960 16.21 -2.91 14.78
C ARG A 960 15.07 -3.44 15.61
N VAL A 961 15.17 -4.66 16.15
CA VAL A 961 14.16 -5.19 17.08
C VAL A 961 14.09 -4.35 18.34
N LYS A 962 15.23 -3.92 18.88
CA LYS A 962 15.31 -3.05 20.05
C LYS A 962 14.60 -1.70 19.87
N LEU A 963 14.61 -1.12 18.66
CA LEU A 963 13.80 0.07 18.36
C LEU A 963 12.30 -0.21 18.47
N ALA A 964 11.84 -1.36 17.99
CA ALA A 964 10.45 -1.79 18.15
C ALA A 964 10.13 -2.08 19.64
N GLU A 965 11.04 -2.71 20.37
CA GLU A 965 10.87 -2.96 21.81
C GLU A 965 10.66 -1.68 22.61
N HIS A 966 11.46 -0.65 22.33
CA HIS A 966 11.35 0.67 22.98
C HIS A 966 9.99 1.35 22.73
N LYS A 967 9.28 0.97 21.66
CA LYS A 967 7.96 1.51 21.32
C LYS A 967 6.83 0.70 21.96
N ILE A 968 6.82 -0.62 21.76
CA ILE A 968 5.69 -1.44 22.22
C ILE A 968 5.71 -1.78 23.71
N PHE A 969 6.88 -1.83 24.36
CA PHE A 969 6.93 -2.17 25.78
C PHE A 969 6.26 -1.11 26.67
N PRO A 970 6.57 0.19 26.50
CA PRO A 970 5.88 1.21 27.25
C PRO A 970 4.39 1.29 26.89
N ALA A 971 4.02 1.14 25.61
CA ALA A 971 2.61 1.13 25.20
C ALA A 971 1.81 0.01 25.87
N ALA A 972 2.35 -1.21 25.92
CA ALA A 972 1.73 -2.33 26.61
C ALA A 972 1.61 -2.08 28.12
N LEU A 973 2.64 -1.49 28.75
CA LEU A 973 2.56 -1.08 30.16
C LEU A 973 1.42 -0.09 30.39
N GLN A 974 1.24 0.92 29.54
CA GLN A 974 0.15 1.88 29.69
C GLN A 974 -1.23 1.23 29.54
N LEU A 975 -1.39 0.27 28.62
CA LEU A 975 -2.66 -0.46 28.44
C LEU A 975 -3.03 -1.30 29.67
N VAL A 976 -2.05 -1.93 30.32
CA VAL A 976 -2.28 -2.70 31.55
C VAL A 976 -2.44 -1.78 32.77
N ALA A 977 -1.64 -0.72 32.88
CA ALA A 977 -1.68 0.24 33.98
C ALA A 977 -2.96 1.07 34.01
N SER A 978 -3.51 1.44 32.85
CA SER A 978 -4.83 2.07 32.73
C SER A 978 -5.97 1.10 33.04
N GLY A 979 -5.71 -0.20 33.00
CA GLY A 979 -6.70 -1.25 33.15
C GLY A 979 -7.51 -1.52 31.89
N ALA A 980 -7.17 -0.92 30.74
CA ALA A 980 -7.78 -1.18 29.44
C ALA A 980 -7.62 -2.65 29.00
N ILE A 981 -6.53 -3.29 29.44
CA ILE A 981 -6.26 -4.71 29.25
C ILE A 981 -6.07 -5.37 30.61
N ARG A 982 -6.78 -6.47 30.85
CA ARG A 982 -6.58 -7.33 32.02
C ARG A 982 -6.58 -8.80 31.61
N LEU A 983 -5.85 -9.62 32.36
CA LEU A 983 -5.96 -11.07 32.25
C LEU A 983 -7.22 -11.52 33.00
N GLY A 984 -8.18 -12.11 32.28
CA GLY A 984 -9.42 -12.63 32.85
C GLY A 984 -9.21 -13.96 33.59
N GLU A 985 -10.14 -14.32 34.47
CA GLU A 985 -10.11 -15.57 35.26
C GLU A 985 -10.04 -16.85 34.41
N ASN A 986 -10.40 -16.77 33.13
CA ASN A 986 -10.29 -17.85 32.15
C ASN A 986 -8.91 -17.92 31.46
N GLY A 987 -7.92 -17.16 31.93
CA GLY A 987 -6.57 -17.10 31.35
C GLY A 987 -6.48 -16.40 30.00
N LYS A 988 -7.54 -15.68 29.57
CA LYS A 988 -7.57 -14.92 28.32
C LYS A 988 -7.55 -13.42 28.57
N ILE A 989 -6.95 -12.67 27.65
CA ILE A 989 -7.01 -11.21 27.69
C ILE A 989 -8.45 -10.74 27.51
N ARG A 990 -8.87 -9.83 28.39
CA ARG A 990 -10.09 -9.05 28.25
C ARG A 990 -9.71 -7.61 27.97
N TRP A 991 -10.23 -7.11 26.86
CA TRP A 991 -10.29 -5.69 26.59
C TRP A 991 -11.48 -5.13 27.35
N VAL A 992 -11.25 -4.13 28.18
CA VAL A 992 -12.34 -3.39 28.82
C VAL A 992 -12.83 -2.40 27.77
N THR A 993 -13.77 -2.84 26.92
CA THR A 993 -14.57 -1.93 26.10
C THR A 993 -15.49 -1.18 27.06
N GLU A 994 -15.34 0.14 27.13
CA GLU A 994 -16.37 1.00 27.73
C GLU A 994 -17.63 0.89 26.86
N ASP A 995 -18.72 0.39 27.45
CA ASP A 995 -20.08 0.43 26.90
C ASP A 995 -20.58 1.88 26.75
#